data_AF-A0AAD6IRI6-F1
#
_entry.id   AF-A0AAD6IRI6-F1
#
_cell.length_a   1.000
_cell.length_b   1.000
_cell.length_c   1.000
_cell.angle_alpha   90.00
_cell.angle_beta   90.00
_cell.angle_gamma   90.00
#
_symmetry.space_group_name_H-M   'P 1'
#
loop_
_entity.id
_entity.type
_entity.pdbx_description
1 polymer ?
#
loop_
_entity_poly.entity_id
_entity_poly.type
_entity_poly.pdbx_seq_one_letter_code
_entity_poly.pdbx_strand_id
1 'polypeptide(L)'
;MNEPWAGDHWANPLLLVPGVADHENLEPLWNKGNSAIRMIDNTTIVFFEGVTWDILSGFNNVPGGDGSKTAHSYHFYNPPQLGTIEDTIKNRIVDATRLKTTGMLTEFMLWDQTDKGLAVSLEITRQADRYLQSWTAWAYEELFDGTAGTDHWGPGPSESGNPPAGTTVAKGEPFPVLALIYARTYAEATAGITKTSYFEDTTGKYWVSWVVNTGISAPGLIRIAPKSFYPDGIRVISNPPDAITYTMENENVVRLHYTNSANRYNGRTVLSSIHPFYPTGIITNPASGNKCIDVFKATVLPNNPIILYGCGPRWNQVWKFKNGNIQLAFDQAHDSGKYCLDTSPTGNPSDKFLNIVLNPCRDTSTSQMWTTNLNGNVVNVASGYCVDITASEYKDGSRLLAFPCGRKQANQWRYALGSELQHSRKPTMSTTPPPNLIKGSLASGGGILLLGLPRSGSLSLTTALRQLGYKHVHHATEQIHDVEQWESGIRAAHASFPVLTPLGQEVPPAFTKSDWDALFGQWQAISDFGSMFAPQLIEAYPDAKVVLVQRPFDAWFASFDKVFFQTLFSPIRAFLLQRIIAPVLNLPLFKAQPLAVLGFFDAQNMDEARVKARTRTVYEDHYANVRKMVKKENLLEFQLTDGWEPLCKFLRKDVPGEPFPRVNDSKNIEAFINKQVAVLTLMSVGVVLKRMAPILTFGLGYWVAQRGISISGALKTLQLRLNNVEDMANQLLSTRSDDSTRRVGKKWAGNFVKRRPELQTRLSRKYDYQRAKCEDPALISKWFQLVEAVKAKYGIADNDIYNFDETGFAMGMISTTTVVTGAESRDKAKLAQPGNREWATVIQGVGAEGWALPPFIILAGQYHLASWYTATKLPADWVIALSDNGWTTNELALQWLQHFDKFTAQRCYSDYRLLVLDGHESHHSAAFELYCQEHKIVTICMPPHSSHILQPLDIGCFGPLKQAYSKEVESLIRAHINHISKLEFLSGFHKAFTAAITPKNIRSSFAGAGIVPYNPDRVLSKLDIQLLAATPVNSRPGTANAEATWTTKTPLNPSEASLQAGLIKNQITQYQNTSPTSLLAAVDQLSKGAQTIMHQMALIRAENTTLRSANELLSKRRQLKRQRIQHGGTLTIHQADRILDGDAVDEVVEQPAPPKRQRTPQPEATSAHIRRCGGVGRLSIGIGIGIGIGMGMGVGVGVGVGVGVGVGVGVGVGVGVAWAWCAEHYLQEGPAKATKSPEPGPTKDK
;
A
#
# COMPACT_ATOMS: atom_id res chain seq x y z
N MET A 1 16.98 15.23 23.52
CA MET A 1 16.68 16.40 22.68
C MET A 1 16.13 15.78 21.42
N ASN A 2 14.82 15.86 21.22
CA ASN A 2 14.16 15.18 20.10
C ASN A 2 14.75 15.68 18.77
N GLU A 3 15.09 14.75 17.88
CA GLU A 3 15.41 15.00 16.47
C GLU A 3 16.38 16.19 16.25
N PRO A 4 17.60 16.13 16.81
CA PRO A 4 18.54 17.25 16.75
C PRO A 4 18.90 17.58 15.29
N TRP A 5 18.72 18.84 14.91
CA TRP A 5 19.03 19.30 13.55
C TRP A 5 20.54 19.49 13.34
N ALA A 6 21.02 19.14 12.14
CA ALA A 6 22.44 19.18 11.77
C ALA A 6 23.16 20.54 11.90
N GLY A 7 22.41 21.64 11.97
CA GLY A 7 22.93 23.01 12.04
C GLY A 7 22.92 23.74 10.69
N ASP A 8 23.81 24.73 10.54
CA ASP A 8 23.92 25.54 9.33
C ASP A 8 24.68 24.83 8.20
N HIS A 9 23.95 23.96 7.53
CA HIS A 9 24.35 23.26 6.32
C HIS A 9 24.41 24.16 5.06
N TRP A 10 24.04 25.45 5.14
CA TRP A 10 24.28 26.39 4.05
C TRP A 10 25.70 26.98 4.15
N ALA A 11 26.16 27.25 5.37
CA ALA A 11 27.56 27.59 5.64
C ALA A 11 28.50 26.39 5.50
N ASN A 12 28.10 25.20 6.00
CA ASN A 12 28.86 23.96 5.85
C ASN A 12 28.01 22.79 5.31
N PRO A 13 27.89 22.63 3.97
CA PRO A 13 27.12 21.56 3.35
C PRO A 13 27.55 20.13 3.71
N LEU A 14 28.75 19.93 4.28
CA LEU A 14 29.19 18.61 4.74
C LEU A 14 28.34 18.09 5.91
N LEU A 15 27.65 18.98 6.66
CA LEU A 15 26.77 18.60 7.77
C LEU A 15 25.54 17.76 7.34
N LEU A 16 25.24 17.66 6.04
CA LEU A 16 24.21 16.75 5.52
C LEU A 16 24.75 15.35 5.16
N VAL A 17 26.07 15.15 5.16
CA VAL A 17 26.68 13.83 4.98
C VAL A 17 26.49 13.04 6.28
N PRO A 18 25.99 11.79 6.23
CA PRO A 18 25.76 11.01 7.44
C PRO A 18 26.98 10.91 8.35
N GLY A 19 26.77 11.10 9.65
CA GLY A 19 27.80 11.13 10.68
C GLY A 19 28.57 12.45 10.82
N VAL A 20 28.50 13.38 9.86
CA VAL A 20 29.32 14.60 9.97
C VAL A 20 28.74 15.59 10.98
N ALA A 21 27.43 15.82 10.99
CA ALA A 21 26.82 16.69 12.00
C ALA A 21 26.84 16.08 13.41
N ASP A 22 26.67 14.76 13.51
CA ASP A 22 26.82 14.00 14.75
C ASP A 22 28.20 14.24 15.38
N HIS A 23 29.28 14.17 14.58
CA HIS A 23 30.64 14.40 15.06
C HIS A 23 30.95 15.90 15.33
N GLU A 24 30.74 16.77 14.36
CA GLU A 24 31.19 18.16 14.41
C GLU A 24 30.37 19.02 15.39
N ASN A 25 29.04 18.82 15.41
CA ASN A 25 28.12 19.69 16.14
C ASN A 25 27.50 19.00 17.37
N LEU A 26 27.05 17.74 17.24
CA LEU A 26 26.29 17.09 18.30
C LEU A 26 27.19 16.46 19.38
N GLU A 27 28.33 15.85 19.02
CA GLU A 27 29.26 15.25 19.99
C GLU A 27 29.77 16.30 21.01
N PRO A 28 30.20 17.52 20.63
CA PRO A 28 30.55 18.57 21.60
C PRO A 28 29.35 19.06 22.42
N LEU A 29 28.17 19.21 21.79
CA LEU A 29 26.95 19.68 22.46
C LEU A 29 26.49 18.70 23.55
N TRP A 30 26.40 17.42 23.22
CA TRP A 30 25.98 16.38 24.16
C TRP A 30 27.03 16.14 25.26
N ASN A 31 28.33 16.19 24.95
CA ASN A 31 29.38 16.13 25.98
C ASN A 31 29.26 17.28 26.98
N LYS A 32 28.99 18.50 26.52
CA LYS A 32 28.76 19.67 27.38
C LYS A 32 27.47 19.52 28.21
N GLY A 33 26.39 19.04 27.59
CA GLY A 33 25.11 18.78 28.26
C GLY A 33 25.21 17.72 29.36
N ASN A 34 25.78 16.55 29.05
CA ASN A 34 26.03 15.50 30.04
C ASN A 34 26.96 16.01 31.16
N SER A 35 28.04 16.74 30.85
CA SER A 35 28.92 17.32 31.88
C SER A 35 28.15 18.22 32.86
N ALA A 36 27.21 19.04 32.37
CA ALA A 36 26.37 19.87 33.21
C ALA A 36 25.39 19.06 34.08
N ILE A 37 24.77 18.01 33.51
CA ILE A 37 23.89 17.08 34.25
C ILE A 37 24.67 16.39 35.36
N ARG A 38 25.89 15.91 35.09
CA ARG A 38 26.73 15.17 36.06
C ARG A 38 27.25 16.01 37.23
N MET A 39 27.15 17.34 37.18
CA MET A 39 27.37 18.20 38.34
C MET A 39 26.24 18.13 39.38
N ILE A 40 25.06 17.62 39.01
CA ILE A 40 23.85 17.58 39.84
C ILE A 40 23.37 16.14 40.05
N ASP A 41 23.37 15.31 39.00
CA ASP A 41 22.95 13.91 39.00
C ASP A 41 23.98 13.02 38.30
N ASN A 42 24.68 12.19 39.08
CA ASN A 42 25.70 11.24 38.61
C ASN A 42 25.14 9.83 38.37
N THR A 43 23.81 9.66 38.32
CA THR A 43 23.12 8.36 38.33
C THR A 43 22.11 8.17 37.19
N THR A 44 21.27 9.16 36.85
CA THR A 44 20.26 9.00 35.78
C THR A 44 20.89 8.79 34.42
N ILE A 45 20.34 7.87 33.62
CA ILE A 45 20.82 7.57 32.26
C ILE A 45 20.54 8.77 31.33
N VAL A 46 21.56 9.26 30.64
CA VAL A 46 21.42 10.34 29.64
C VAL A 46 21.15 9.73 28.26
N PHE A 47 19.94 9.96 27.76
CA PHE A 47 19.55 9.61 26.40
C PHE A 47 20.06 10.66 25.41
N PHE A 48 20.71 10.22 24.33
CA PHE A 48 21.26 11.08 23.29
C PHE A 48 20.93 10.57 21.88
N GLU A 49 20.73 11.51 20.97
CA GLU A 49 20.36 11.28 19.56
C GLU A 49 21.39 11.91 18.62
N GLY A 50 21.57 11.26 17.48
CA GLY A 50 22.14 11.85 16.27
C GLY A 50 21.06 12.45 15.36
N VAL A 51 21.47 12.96 14.19
CA VAL A 51 20.54 13.45 13.17
C VAL A 51 19.69 12.29 12.61
N THR A 52 18.41 12.55 12.32
CA THR A 52 17.44 11.46 12.07
C THR A 52 17.72 10.64 10.80
N TRP A 53 18.44 11.18 9.82
CA TRP A 53 18.78 10.49 8.57
C TRP A 53 20.10 9.69 8.62
N ASP A 54 20.78 9.63 9.77
CA ASP A 54 22.06 8.91 9.86
C ASP A 54 21.91 7.41 9.71
N ILE A 55 22.68 6.83 8.77
CA ILE A 55 22.76 5.38 8.57
C ILE A 55 23.49 4.77 9.77
N LEU A 56 24.72 5.23 10.03
CA LEU A 56 25.48 5.05 11.28
C LEU A 56 25.81 6.44 11.82
N SER A 57 25.78 6.58 13.14
CA SER A 57 26.03 7.84 13.86
C SER A 57 27.49 8.27 13.85
N GLY A 58 27.72 9.57 13.89
CA GLY A 58 29.05 10.18 13.83
C GLY A 58 29.86 10.20 15.11
N PHE A 59 29.21 10.05 16.27
CA PHE A 59 29.86 10.10 17.59
C PHE A 59 31.08 9.16 17.65
N ASN A 60 32.20 9.63 18.20
CA ASN A 60 33.35 8.76 18.49
C ASN A 60 33.17 8.04 19.82
N ASN A 61 32.57 8.72 20.81
CA ASN A 61 32.24 8.19 22.12
C ASN A 61 30.83 8.62 22.55
N VAL A 62 30.26 7.92 23.53
CA VAL A 62 29.05 8.43 24.20
C VAL A 62 29.32 9.73 24.96
N PRO A 63 28.28 10.55 25.23
CA PRO A 63 28.43 11.77 26.02
C PRO A 63 29.06 11.51 27.41
N GLY A 64 30.25 12.05 27.65
CA GLY A 64 31.05 11.84 28.86
C GLY A 64 31.78 10.50 28.96
N GLY A 65 31.77 9.67 27.92
CA GLY A 65 32.55 8.43 27.81
C GLY A 65 32.09 7.23 28.65
N ASP A 66 31.09 7.38 29.53
CA ASP A 66 30.56 6.31 30.37
C ASP A 66 29.29 5.68 29.78
N GLY A 67 29.49 4.65 28.94
CA GLY A 67 28.42 3.88 28.30
C GLY A 67 27.47 3.13 29.24
N SER A 68 27.78 3.07 30.55
CA SER A 68 26.86 2.53 31.56
C SER A 68 25.82 3.57 32.05
N LYS A 69 26.02 4.85 31.73
CA LYS A 69 25.17 5.98 32.15
C LYS A 69 24.56 6.74 30.97
N THR A 70 24.61 6.17 29.77
CA THR A 70 24.04 6.74 28.55
C THR A 70 23.19 5.72 27.80
N ALA A 71 22.28 6.19 26.95
CA ALA A 71 21.59 5.38 25.96
C ALA A 71 21.53 6.13 24.63
N HIS A 72 21.74 5.44 23.52
CA HIS A 72 21.60 5.99 22.18
C HIS A 72 20.14 5.86 21.74
N SER A 73 19.37 6.96 21.80
CA SER A 73 18.01 7.01 21.27
C SER A 73 18.02 7.20 19.75
N TYR A 74 17.00 6.66 19.09
CA TYR A 74 16.82 6.78 17.64
C TYR A 74 15.36 6.56 17.26
N HIS A 75 14.94 7.11 16.12
CA HIS A 75 13.55 7.02 15.63
C HIS A 75 13.45 6.09 14.41
N PHE A 76 12.22 5.70 14.06
CA PHE A 76 11.94 5.07 12.77
C PHE A 76 10.66 5.60 12.12
N TYR A 77 10.87 6.46 11.12
CA TYR A 77 9.92 6.87 10.11
C TYR A 77 10.56 6.65 8.73
N ASN A 78 9.77 6.23 7.74
CA ASN A 78 10.27 5.96 6.38
C ASN A 78 9.46 6.79 5.36
N PRO A 79 9.97 7.94 4.87
CA PRO A 79 11.23 8.64 5.25
C PRO A 79 11.19 9.23 6.69
N PRO A 80 12.35 9.63 7.30
CA PRO A 80 13.67 9.84 6.70
C PRO A 80 14.66 8.67 6.80
N GLN A 81 14.46 7.68 7.67
CA GLN A 81 15.38 6.55 7.76
C GLN A 81 15.33 5.69 6.48
N LEU A 82 16.50 5.23 6.03
CA LEU A 82 16.66 4.45 4.80
C LEU A 82 16.60 2.94 5.06
N GLY A 83 15.79 2.23 4.29
CA GLY A 83 15.64 0.77 4.38
C GLY A 83 14.46 0.34 5.25
N THR A 84 14.61 -0.78 5.94
CA THR A 84 13.59 -1.32 6.86
C THR A 84 13.88 -0.96 8.32
N ILE A 85 12.91 -1.20 9.20
CA ILE A 85 13.13 -1.14 10.66
C ILE A 85 14.22 -2.14 11.09
N GLU A 86 14.29 -3.32 10.48
CA GLU A 86 15.34 -4.31 10.76
C GLU A 86 16.73 -3.80 10.36
N ASP A 87 16.86 -3.08 9.24
CA ASP A 87 18.14 -2.45 8.83
C ASP A 87 18.53 -1.31 9.78
N THR A 88 17.55 -0.49 10.19
CA THR A 88 17.73 0.60 11.14
C THR A 88 18.23 0.07 12.49
N ILE A 89 17.55 -0.94 13.04
CA ILE A 89 17.92 -1.59 14.30
C ILE A 89 19.33 -2.22 14.20
N LYS A 90 19.66 -2.92 13.11
CA LYS A 90 21.01 -3.48 12.91
C LYS A 90 22.10 -2.41 12.93
N ASN A 91 21.87 -1.28 12.26
CA ASN A 91 22.82 -0.17 12.25
C ASN A 91 22.99 0.44 13.65
N ARG A 92 21.88 0.62 14.39
CA ARG A 92 21.92 1.14 15.76
C ARG A 92 22.57 0.15 16.74
N ILE A 93 22.49 -1.16 16.52
CA ILE A 93 23.25 -2.18 17.26
C ILE A 93 24.75 -2.11 16.95
N VAL A 94 25.14 -1.85 15.69
CA VAL A 94 26.55 -1.60 15.33
C VAL A 94 27.09 -0.38 16.08
N ASP A 95 26.33 0.71 16.13
CA ASP A 95 26.70 1.90 16.89
C ASP A 95 26.72 1.67 18.41
N ALA A 96 25.70 1.04 18.97
CA ALA A 96 25.65 0.69 20.39
C ALA A 96 26.85 -0.18 20.82
N THR A 97 27.24 -1.14 19.96
CA THR A 97 28.43 -1.98 20.16
C THR A 97 29.72 -1.17 20.08
N ARG A 98 29.85 -0.29 19.07
CA ARG A 98 31.01 0.58 18.83
C ARG A 98 31.23 1.59 19.96
N LEU A 99 30.14 2.21 20.42
CA LEU A 99 30.08 3.21 21.49
C LEU A 99 30.01 2.60 22.89
N LYS A 100 29.87 1.27 23.00
CA LYS A 100 29.80 0.49 24.26
C LYS A 100 28.64 0.89 25.18
N THR A 101 27.46 1.09 24.59
CA THR A 101 26.24 1.61 25.23
C THR A 101 25.02 0.77 24.83
N THR A 102 23.85 1.01 25.42
CA THR A 102 22.58 0.47 24.91
C THR A 102 21.93 1.39 23.86
N GLY A 103 21.05 0.82 23.04
CA GLY A 103 20.15 1.54 22.12
C GLY A 103 18.68 1.46 22.58
N MET A 104 17.85 2.40 22.12
CA MET A 104 16.39 2.38 22.30
C MET A 104 15.68 3.11 21.15
N LEU A 105 14.62 2.49 20.61
CA LEU A 105 13.75 3.09 19.59
C LEU A 105 12.77 4.05 20.27
N THR A 106 13.08 5.35 20.34
CA THR A 106 12.26 6.30 21.11
C THR A 106 10.99 6.75 20.42
N GLU A 107 10.91 6.66 19.09
CA GLU A 107 9.75 7.18 18.34
C GLU A 107 9.46 6.38 17.06
N PHE A 108 8.19 6.01 16.87
CA PHE A 108 7.60 5.50 15.63
C PHE A 108 6.06 5.68 15.64
N MET A 109 5.41 5.63 14.48
CA MET A 109 3.96 5.85 14.33
C MET A 109 3.09 4.72 14.93
N LEU A 110 2.11 5.08 15.77
CA LEU A 110 1.14 4.16 16.38
C LEU A 110 -0.32 4.68 16.41
N TRP A 111 -0.80 5.23 15.28
CA TRP A 111 -2.21 5.68 15.16
C TRP A 111 -2.91 5.28 13.84
N ASP A 112 -2.20 4.72 12.86
CA ASP A 112 -2.80 4.26 11.61
C ASP A 112 -3.56 2.93 11.82
N GLN A 113 -4.90 3.05 11.91
CA GLN A 113 -5.83 1.94 12.15
C GLN A 113 -6.11 1.08 10.90
N THR A 114 -5.52 1.39 9.74
CA THR A 114 -5.66 0.54 8.55
C THR A 114 -4.89 -0.77 8.71
N ASP A 115 -5.30 -1.82 7.98
CA ASP A 115 -4.55 -3.10 7.92
C ASP A 115 -3.06 -2.89 7.61
N LYS A 116 -2.73 -1.85 6.83
CA LYS A 116 -1.36 -1.48 6.47
C LYS A 116 -0.62 -0.83 7.65
N GLY A 117 -1.24 0.12 8.35
CA GLY A 117 -0.67 0.76 9.54
C GLY A 117 -0.43 -0.21 10.68
N LEU A 118 -1.42 -1.06 10.95
CA LEU A 118 -1.34 -2.18 11.88
C LEU A 118 -0.18 -3.14 11.51
N ALA A 119 -0.07 -3.53 10.23
CA ALA A 119 1.01 -4.42 9.78
C ALA A 119 2.40 -3.80 9.92
N VAL A 120 2.57 -2.50 9.64
CA VAL A 120 3.85 -1.78 9.84
C VAL A 120 4.20 -1.69 11.33
N SER A 121 3.24 -1.34 12.18
CA SER A 121 3.45 -1.18 13.62
C SER A 121 3.75 -2.51 14.32
N LEU A 122 3.07 -3.60 13.93
CA LEU A 122 3.38 -4.95 14.38
C LEU A 122 4.77 -5.39 13.91
N GLU A 123 5.17 -5.08 12.67
CA GLU A 123 6.52 -5.41 12.20
C GLU A 123 7.61 -4.67 12.97
N ILE A 124 7.39 -3.39 13.32
CA ILE A 124 8.32 -2.62 14.16
C ILE A 124 8.48 -3.26 15.54
N THR A 125 7.38 -3.56 16.24
CA THR A 125 7.44 -4.19 17.57
C THR A 125 8.04 -5.60 17.55
N ARG A 126 7.76 -6.42 16.52
CA ARG A 126 8.38 -7.75 16.35
C ARG A 126 9.88 -7.69 16.11
N GLN A 127 10.36 -6.75 15.30
CA GLN A 127 11.79 -6.59 15.07
C GLN A 127 12.48 -6.02 16.33
N ALA A 128 11.82 -5.14 17.08
CA ALA A 128 12.31 -4.69 18.39
C ALA A 128 12.41 -5.86 19.40
N ASP A 129 11.36 -6.68 19.54
CA ASP A 129 11.37 -7.93 20.36
C ASP A 129 12.54 -8.84 19.97
N ARG A 130 12.67 -9.15 18.67
CA ARG A 130 13.69 -10.04 18.09
C ARG A 130 15.12 -9.58 18.35
N TYR A 131 15.35 -8.27 18.36
CA TYR A 131 16.66 -7.65 18.56
C TYR A 131 16.85 -7.08 19.99
N LEU A 132 15.96 -7.42 20.92
CA LEU A 132 15.96 -6.98 22.33
C LEU A 132 16.05 -5.45 22.50
N GLN A 133 15.49 -4.69 21.55
CA GLN A 133 15.43 -3.23 21.62
C GLN A 133 14.17 -2.82 22.38
N SER A 134 14.34 -2.01 23.43
CA SER A 134 13.21 -1.31 24.04
C SER A 134 12.67 -0.26 23.08
N TRP A 135 11.38 0.08 23.22
CA TRP A 135 10.73 1.07 22.36
C TRP A 135 9.71 1.93 23.10
N THR A 136 9.54 3.16 22.63
CA THR A 136 8.37 4.01 22.88
C THR A 136 7.76 4.41 21.54
N ALA A 137 6.45 4.65 21.54
CA ALA A 137 5.66 4.89 20.34
C ALA A 137 4.96 6.25 20.41
N TRP A 138 4.89 6.94 19.27
CA TRP A 138 4.20 8.21 19.12
C TRP A 138 2.77 7.94 18.63
N ALA A 139 1.72 8.52 19.19
CA ALA A 139 1.63 9.18 20.49
C ALA A 139 0.46 8.58 21.29
N TYR A 140 0.51 8.68 22.61
CA TYR A 140 -0.43 8.00 23.50
C TYR A 140 -1.85 8.56 23.38
N GLU A 141 -1.98 9.87 23.21
CA GLU A 141 -3.22 10.62 23.00
C GLU A 141 -4.04 10.14 21.79
N GLU A 142 -3.37 9.84 20.67
CA GLU A 142 -4.00 9.35 19.42
C GLU A 142 -4.61 7.95 19.56
N LEU A 143 -4.31 7.23 20.65
CA LEU A 143 -4.93 5.93 20.95
C LEU A 143 -6.37 6.06 21.47
N PHE A 144 -6.77 7.21 22.02
CA PHE A 144 -8.03 7.39 22.77
C PHE A 144 -9.00 8.41 22.17
N ASP A 145 -8.52 9.55 21.68
CA ASP A 145 -9.40 10.56 21.08
C ASP A 145 -9.53 10.30 19.56
N GLY A 146 -10.74 9.91 19.13
CA GLY A 146 -11.09 9.63 17.73
C GLY A 146 -11.11 10.85 16.80
N THR A 147 -10.33 11.88 17.12
CA THR A 147 -10.09 13.10 16.34
C THR A 147 -8.78 13.05 15.54
N ALA A 148 -8.11 11.89 15.52
CA ALA A 148 -6.92 11.59 14.72
C ALA A 148 -7.06 12.11 13.28
N GLY A 149 -6.33 13.20 12.99
CA GLY A 149 -6.41 13.91 11.71
C GLY A 149 -7.06 15.30 11.70
N THR A 150 -7.40 15.87 12.86
CA THR A 150 -7.88 17.27 12.93
C THR A 150 -6.75 18.32 12.94
N ASP A 151 -5.69 18.13 13.72
CA ASP A 151 -4.56 19.06 13.77
C ASP A 151 -3.20 18.35 14.00
N HIS A 152 -2.15 18.98 13.47
CA HIS A 152 -0.71 18.69 13.68
C HIS A 152 -0.08 17.46 12.96
N TRP A 153 0.68 17.76 11.90
CA TRP A 153 1.77 16.97 11.30
C TRP A 153 1.53 15.60 10.64
N GLY A 154 0.30 15.10 10.58
CA GLY A 154 -0.08 14.03 9.63
C GLY A 154 -0.73 14.56 8.34
N PRO A 155 -0.68 13.83 7.20
CA PRO A 155 -1.68 14.01 6.15
C PRO A 155 -3.04 13.58 6.72
N GLY A 156 -3.96 14.53 6.89
CA GLY A 156 -5.31 14.26 7.41
C GLY A 156 -6.05 13.18 6.60
N PRO A 157 -7.02 12.48 7.22
CA PRO A 157 -7.63 11.28 6.67
C PRO A 157 -8.18 11.50 5.26
N SER A 158 -7.87 10.56 4.36
CA SER A 158 -8.45 10.54 3.03
C SER A 158 -9.97 10.41 3.11
N GLU A 159 -10.69 11.09 2.22
CA GLU A 159 -12.17 11.16 2.14
C GLU A 159 -12.88 9.80 1.86
N SER A 160 -12.17 8.67 2.01
CA SER A 160 -12.66 7.30 1.97
C SER A 160 -12.80 6.63 3.35
N GLY A 161 -12.28 7.26 4.40
CA GLY A 161 -12.19 6.69 5.76
C GLY A 161 -13.43 6.87 6.63
N ASN A 162 -14.59 6.38 6.20
CA ASN A 162 -15.68 6.14 7.17
C ASN A 162 -15.25 5.00 8.12
N PRO A 163 -15.41 5.13 9.45
CA PRO A 163 -15.20 3.99 10.35
C PRO A 163 -16.18 2.85 10.01
N PRO A 164 -15.77 1.58 10.16
CA PRO A 164 -16.63 0.45 9.85
C PRO A 164 -17.91 0.49 10.70
N ALA A 165 -19.05 0.45 10.01
CA ALA A 165 -20.37 0.72 10.59
C ALA A 165 -20.67 -0.21 11.77
N GLY A 166 -20.65 0.36 12.99
CA GLY A 166 -20.85 -0.34 14.26
C GLY A 166 -19.86 0.05 15.35
N THR A 167 -18.67 0.54 14.99
CA THR A 167 -17.62 0.91 15.96
C THR A 167 -17.81 2.29 16.60
N THR A 168 -18.77 2.38 17.54
CA THR A 168 -18.85 3.51 18.47
C THR A 168 -17.95 3.24 19.68
N VAL A 169 -16.68 3.64 19.58
CA VAL A 169 -15.76 3.66 20.74
C VAL A 169 -16.24 4.75 21.71
N ALA A 170 -16.33 4.43 23.00
CA ALA A 170 -16.72 5.40 24.02
C ALA A 170 -15.60 6.42 24.23
N LYS A 171 -15.93 7.69 24.46
CA LYS A 171 -14.91 8.73 24.65
C LYS A 171 -14.05 8.41 25.89
N GLY A 172 -12.75 8.19 25.68
CA GLY A 172 -11.80 7.81 26.73
C GLY A 172 -11.45 6.31 26.77
N GLU A 173 -12.03 5.49 25.90
CA GLU A 173 -11.59 4.10 25.68
C GLU A 173 -10.63 4.05 24.48
N PRO A 174 -9.55 3.24 24.52
CA PRO A 174 -8.58 3.19 23.44
C PRO A 174 -9.06 2.31 22.28
N PHE A 175 -8.59 2.59 21.05
CA PHE A 175 -8.97 1.84 19.85
C PHE A 175 -8.62 0.33 19.97
N PRO A 176 -9.63 -0.58 19.99
CA PRO A 176 -9.39 -1.99 20.33
C PRO A 176 -8.47 -2.75 19.37
N VAL A 177 -8.35 -2.30 18.12
CA VAL A 177 -7.44 -2.91 17.13
C VAL A 177 -5.96 -2.59 17.40
N LEU A 178 -5.66 -1.41 17.97
CA LEU A 178 -4.28 -1.00 18.29
C LEU A 178 -3.77 -1.66 19.59
N ALA A 179 -4.67 -2.18 20.43
CA ALA A 179 -4.32 -2.93 21.65
C ALA A 179 -3.42 -4.15 21.37
N LEU A 180 -3.52 -4.75 20.18
CA LEU A 180 -2.64 -5.84 19.73
C LEU A 180 -1.15 -5.43 19.67
N ILE A 181 -0.87 -4.13 19.60
CA ILE A 181 0.48 -3.58 19.47
C ILE A 181 1.03 -3.08 20.80
N TYR A 182 0.24 -2.31 21.59
CA TYR A 182 0.72 -1.74 22.85
C TYR A 182 0.49 -2.62 24.09
N ALA A 183 -0.49 -3.52 24.07
CA ALA A 183 -0.90 -4.31 25.24
C ALA A 183 -0.29 -5.72 25.26
N ARG A 184 1.01 -5.82 24.96
CA ARG A 184 1.77 -7.09 24.84
C ARG A 184 2.18 -7.65 26.21
N THR A 185 2.36 -8.97 26.30
CA THR A 185 3.07 -9.61 27.41
C THR A 185 4.57 -9.54 27.16
N TYR A 186 5.36 -9.08 28.14
CA TYR A 186 6.82 -8.92 28.00
C TYR A 186 7.55 -9.03 29.35
N ALA A 187 8.83 -9.39 29.31
CA ALA A 187 9.70 -9.36 30.47
C ALA A 187 10.15 -7.92 30.78
N GLU A 188 9.62 -7.35 31.86
CA GLU A 188 10.00 -6.05 32.40
C GLU A 188 11.37 -6.10 33.09
N ALA A 189 11.72 -7.25 33.67
CA ALA A 189 13.06 -7.50 34.22
C ALA A 189 13.42 -8.99 34.14
N THR A 190 14.69 -9.31 33.87
CA THR A 190 15.25 -10.66 34.03
C THR A 190 16.35 -10.65 35.08
N ALA A 191 16.45 -11.71 35.88
CA ALA A 191 17.50 -11.85 36.90
C ALA A 191 18.83 -12.33 36.28
N GLY A 192 19.27 -11.66 35.21
CA GLY A 192 20.45 -12.03 34.43
C GLY A 192 20.45 -11.37 33.04
N ILE A 193 21.13 -11.98 32.07
CA ILE A 193 21.29 -11.38 30.73
C ILE A 193 20.30 -12.01 29.75
N THR A 194 19.25 -11.28 29.36
CA THR A 194 18.28 -11.69 28.33
C THR A 194 18.97 -12.10 27.03
N LYS A 195 18.46 -13.16 26.40
CA LYS A 195 18.95 -13.74 25.13
C LYS A 195 17.87 -13.82 24.06
N THR A 196 16.61 -14.03 24.43
CA THR A 196 15.46 -13.89 23.53
C THR A 196 14.24 -13.33 24.28
N SER A 197 13.42 -12.57 23.56
CA SER A 197 12.06 -12.16 23.93
C SER A 197 11.18 -12.37 22.70
N TYR A 198 9.98 -12.93 22.86
CA TYR A 198 9.04 -13.11 21.74
C TYR A 198 7.60 -13.21 22.25
N PHE A 199 6.70 -12.40 21.66
CA PHE A 199 5.26 -12.44 21.89
C PHE A 199 4.53 -12.86 20.61
N GLU A 200 3.62 -13.85 20.71
CA GLU A 200 2.80 -14.34 19.59
C GLU A 200 1.47 -13.57 19.54
N ASP A 201 1.41 -12.53 18.70
CA ASP A 201 0.31 -11.57 18.57
C ASP A 201 -1.11 -12.19 18.46
N THR A 202 -1.20 -13.42 17.95
CA THR A 202 -2.46 -14.13 17.66
C THR A 202 -2.95 -15.03 18.79
N THR A 203 -2.09 -15.41 19.73
CA THR A 203 -2.42 -16.34 20.84
C THR A 203 -2.16 -15.74 22.21
N GLY A 204 -1.43 -14.63 22.29
CA GLY A 204 -0.93 -14.07 23.54
C GLY A 204 0.16 -14.91 24.20
N LYS A 205 0.69 -15.99 23.59
CA LYS A 205 1.82 -16.70 24.18
C LYS A 205 3.06 -15.81 24.23
N TYR A 206 3.84 -15.92 25.29
CA TYR A 206 5.10 -15.19 25.45
C TYR A 206 6.25 -16.12 25.85
N TRP A 207 7.46 -15.84 25.36
CA TRP A 207 8.69 -16.54 25.74
C TRP A 207 9.80 -15.55 26.05
N VAL A 208 10.54 -15.82 27.11
CA VAL A 208 11.79 -15.13 27.45
C VAL A 208 12.87 -16.13 27.84
N SER A 209 14.06 -15.99 27.28
CA SER A 209 15.24 -16.72 27.71
C SER A 209 16.33 -15.77 28.19
N TRP A 210 17.06 -16.16 29.24
CA TRP A 210 18.15 -15.36 29.80
C TRP A 210 19.21 -16.24 30.44
N VAL A 211 20.45 -15.74 30.45
CA VAL A 211 21.56 -16.36 31.19
C VAL A 211 21.39 -16.03 32.67
N VAL A 212 21.27 -17.07 33.50
CA VAL A 212 21.06 -16.97 34.94
C VAL A 212 22.20 -16.25 35.65
N ASN A 213 21.87 -15.32 36.55
CA ASN A 213 22.79 -14.78 37.53
C ASN A 213 22.19 -14.92 38.94
N THR A 214 22.55 -15.98 39.67
CA THR A 214 22.06 -16.19 41.05
C THR A 214 22.64 -15.22 42.09
N GLY A 215 23.54 -14.32 41.70
CA GLY A 215 23.93 -13.15 42.50
C GLY A 215 22.86 -12.05 42.51
N ILE A 216 21.85 -12.10 41.64
CA ILE A 216 20.71 -11.18 41.67
C ILE A 216 19.60 -11.79 42.53
N SER A 217 19.33 -11.15 43.67
CA SER A 217 18.28 -11.56 44.62
C SER A 217 16.88 -11.02 44.30
N ALA A 218 16.77 -10.09 43.35
CA ALA A 218 15.48 -9.60 42.86
C ALA A 218 14.84 -10.61 41.90
N PRO A 219 13.51 -10.82 41.94
CA PRO A 219 12.83 -11.69 40.99
C PRO A 219 12.84 -11.10 39.58
N GLY A 220 12.78 -11.97 38.57
CA GLY A 220 12.39 -11.55 37.23
C GLY A 220 10.92 -11.11 37.20
N LEU A 221 10.57 -10.15 36.36
CA LEU A 221 9.22 -9.60 36.22
C LEU A 221 8.73 -9.81 34.78
N ILE A 222 7.54 -10.39 34.62
CA ILE A 222 6.82 -10.43 33.34
C ILE A 222 5.50 -9.69 33.49
N ARG A 223 5.33 -8.62 32.70
CA ARG A 223 4.07 -7.91 32.50
C ARG A 223 3.17 -8.75 31.62
N ILE A 224 1.92 -8.92 32.03
CA ILE A 224 0.92 -9.76 31.39
C ILE A 224 -0.07 -8.86 30.63
N ALA A 225 -0.34 -9.22 29.38
CA ALA A 225 -1.34 -8.60 28.52
C ALA A 225 -2.76 -8.62 29.14
N PRO A 226 -3.68 -7.73 28.72
CA PRO A 226 -5.03 -7.68 29.25
C PRO A 226 -5.78 -9.01 29.16
N LYS A 227 -6.79 -9.16 30.04
CA LYS A 227 -7.64 -10.36 30.16
C LYS A 227 -8.35 -10.79 28.87
N SER A 228 -8.39 -9.96 27.82
CA SER A 228 -8.80 -10.36 26.47
C SER A 228 -7.92 -11.45 25.84
N PHE A 229 -6.61 -11.47 26.13
CA PHE A 229 -5.70 -12.54 25.71
C PHE A 229 -5.75 -13.77 26.62
N TYR A 230 -6.12 -13.58 27.89
CA TYR A 230 -6.10 -14.63 28.93
C TYR A 230 -7.42 -14.69 29.73
N PRO A 231 -8.59 -14.89 29.07
CA PRO A 231 -9.89 -14.80 29.74
C PRO A 231 -10.05 -15.81 30.87
N ASP A 232 -9.51 -17.02 30.66
CA ASP A 232 -9.52 -18.17 31.57
C ASP A 232 -8.26 -18.24 32.46
N GLY A 233 -7.39 -17.22 32.42
CA GLY A 233 -6.12 -17.16 33.15
C GLY A 233 -4.88 -17.64 32.37
N ILE A 234 -3.74 -17.70 33.06
CA ILE A 234 -2.43 -18.03 32.48
C ILE A 234 -1.79 -19.28 33.09
N ARG A 235 -0.89 -19.91 32.34
CA ARG A 235 0.04 -20.94 32.78
C ARG A 235 1.48 -20.50 32.51
N VAL A 236 2.34 -20.55 33.52
CA VAL A 236 3.79 -20.37 33.38
C VAL A 236 4.47 -21.74 33.18
N ILE A 237 5.45 -21.82 32.28
CA ILE A 237 6.26 -23.03 32.03
C ILE A 237 7.74 -22.65 32.01
N SER A 238 8.57 -23.40 32.73
CA SER A 238 10.02 -23.21 32.85
C SER A 238 10.81 -24.38 32.27
N ASN A 239 11.98 -24.09 31.69
CA ASN A 239 12.94 -25.08 31.23
C ASN A 239 14.39 -24.67 31.61
N PRO A 240 15.12 -25.47 32.42
CA PRO A 240 14.65 -26.68 33.09
C PRO A 240 13.61 -26.35 34.19
N PRO A 241 12.66 -27.27 34.47
CA PRO A 241 11.48 -26.96 35.27
C PRO A 241 11.78 -26.64 36.74
N ASP A 242 12.96 -27.02 37.23
CA ASP A 242 13.40 -26.76 38.61
C ASP A 242 14.27 -25.49 38.74
N ALA A 243 14.61 -24.79 37.66
CA ALA A 243 15.44 -23.58 37.74
C ALA A 243 14.71 -22.39 38.40
N ILE A 244 13.41 -22.24 38.12
CA ILE A 244 12.59 -21.12 38.58
C ILE A 244 11.23 -21.60 39.06
N THR A 245 10.69 -20.89 40.04
CA THR A 245 9.28 -20.92 40.46
C THR A 245 8.65 -19.56 40.17
N TYR A 246 7.32 -19.45 40.24
CA TYR A 246 6.64 -18.18 40.00
C TYR A 246 5.56 -17.89 41.03
N THR A 247 5.24 -16.59 41.19
CA THR A 247 4.11 -16.09 41.97
C THR A 247 3.43 -14.96 41.20
N MET A 248 2.10 -14.90 41.22
CA MET A 248 1.41 -13.68 40.80
C MET A 248 1.64 -12.58 41.84
N GLU A 249 1.93 -11.36 41.39
CA GLU A 249 1.92 -10.16 42.25
C GLU A 249 0.55 -9.48 42.20
N ASN A 250 -0.04 -9.44 41.00
CA ASN A 250 -1.40 -9.02 40.70
C ASN A 250 -1.82 -9.68 39.38
N GLU A 251 -3.04 -9.42 38.88
CA GLU A 251 -3.52 -10.03 37.62
C GLU A 251 -2.61 -9.77 36.41
N ASN A 252 -1.85 -8.67 36.42
CA ASN A 252 -1.04 -8.18 35.30
C ASN A 252 0.49 -8.40 35.47
N VAL A 253 0.96 -9.02 36.56
CA VAL A 253 2.41 -9.21 36.83
C VAL A 253 2.72 -10.59 37.41
N VAL A 254 3.61 -11.31 36.72
CA VAL A 254 4.25 -12.56 37.20
C VAL A 254 5.65 -12.24 37.72
N ARG A 255 5.94 -12.66 38.95
CA ARG A 255 7.30 -12.69 39.53
C ARG A 255 7.92 -14.08 39.35
N LEU A 256 9.14 -14.13 38.82
CA LEU A 256 9.94 -15.34 38.64
C LEU A 256 11.06 -15.39 39.68
N HIS A 257 11.05 -16.41 40.53
CA HIS A 257 11.99 -16.59 41.63
C HIS A 257 12.94 -17.76 41.35
N TYR A 258 14.23 -17.57 41.61
CA TYR A 258 15.19 -18.67 41.59
C TYR A 258 14.94 -19.66 42.72
N THR A 259 14.99 -20.95 42.39
CA THR A 259 14.92 -22.02 43.39
C THR A 259 16.29 -22.27 44.02
N ASN A 260 16.33 -23.08 45.07
CA ASN A 260 17.59 -23.60 45.64
C ASN A 260 18.44 -24.38 44.60
N SER A 261 17.82 -24.94 43.56
CA SER A 261 18.50 -25.61 42.45
C SER A 261 19.12 -24.66 41.43
N ALA A 262 18.72 -23.38 41.39
CA ALA A 262 19.12 -22.42 40.35
C ALA A 262 20.64 -22.22 40.24
N ASN A 263 21.37 -22.39 41.34
CA ASN A 263 22.84 -22.32 41.35
C ASN A 263 23.50 -23.34 40.38
N ARG A 264 22.83 -24.46 40.08
CA ARG A 264 23.30 -25.45 39.08
C ARG A 264 23.22 -24.95 37.63
N TYR A 265 22.46 -23.88 37.41
CA TYR A 265 22.21 -23.24 36.12
C TYR A 265 22.84 -21.85 36.03
N ASN A 266 23.55 -21.38 37.05
CA ASN A 266 24.23 -20.07 37.03
C ASN A 266 25.21 -19.99 35.84
N GLY A 267 25.16 -18.89 35.09
CA GLY A 267 25.90 -18.72 33.84
C GLY A 267 25.38 -19.54 32.64
N ARG A 268 24.25 -20.26 32.77
CA ARG A 268 23.57 -20.97 31.67
C ARG A 268 22.27 -20.27 31.28
N THR A 269 21.85 -20.44 30.03
CA THR A 269 20.54 -19.97 29.55
C THR A 269 19.41 -20.83 30.13
N VAL A 270 18.38 -20.19 30.66
CA VAL A 270 17.08 -20.82 30.99
C VAL A 270 15.97 -20.16 30.17
N LEU A 271 14.85 -20.87 29.99
CA LEU A 271 13.68 -20.41 29.26
C LEU A 271 12.45 -20.40 30.18
N SER A 272 11.65 -19.34 30.10
CA SER A 272 10.32 -19.24 30.69
C SER A 272 9.30 -18.86 29.62
N SER A 273 8.06 -19.30 29.77
CA SER A 273 6.95 -18.93 28.87
C SER A 273 5.62 -18.79 29.58
N ILE A 274 4.76 -17.92 29.03
CA ILE A 274 3.39 -17.65 29.45
C ILE A 274 2.44 -18.17 28.37
N HIS A 275 1.42 -18.93 28.75
CA HIS A 275 0.41 -19.50 27.85
C HIS A 275 -1.00 -19.23 28.39
N PRO A 276 -2.02 -19.02 27.53
CA PRO A 276 -3.41 -19.05 27.97
C PRO A 276 -3.79 -20.41 28.58
N PHE A 277 -4.59 -20.38 29.65
CA PHE A 277 -5.15 -21.57 30.27
C PHE A 277 -6.45 -21.99 29.55
N TYR A 278 -6.74 -23.30 29.47
CA TYR A 278 -8.01 -23.82 28.95
C TYR A 278 -8.39 -25.14 29.66
N PRO A 279 -9.63 -25.32 30.14
CA PRO A 279 -10.06 -26.58 30.73
C PRO A 279 -10.28 -27.67 29.66
N THR A 280 -9.64 -28.83 29.86
CA THR A 280 -9.77 -30.03 29.02
C THR A 280 -9.87 -31.28 29.90
N GLY A 281 -10.65 -32.28 29.47
CA GLY A 281 -10.93 -33.46 30.28
C GLY A 281 -11.69 -34.54 29.53
N ILE A 282 -11.98 -35.65 30.20
CA ILE A 282 -12.72 -36.79 29.63
C ILE A 282 -14.19 -36.75 30.04
N ILE A 283 -15.08 -37.26 29.19
CA ILE A 283 -16.52 -37.39 29.46
C ILE A 283 -16.85 -38.87 29.62
N THR A 284 -17.34 -39.28 30.78
CA THR A 284 -17.54 -40.69 31.17
C THR A 284 -19.00 -41.01 31.53
N ASN A 285 -19.44 -42.24 31.27
CA ASN A 285 -20.77 -42.74 31.69
C ASN A 285 -20.63 -43.72 32.87
N PRO A 286 -21.19 -43.42 34.06
CA PRO A 286 -21.04 -44.29 35.23
C PRO A 286 -21.61 -45.71 35.06
N ALA A 287 -22.78 -45.85 34.42
CA ALA A 287 -23.46 -47.15 34.25
C ALA A 287 -22.65 -48.15 33.41
N SER A 288 -21.84 -47.63 32.48
CA SER A 288 -20.98 -48.44 31.62
C SER A 288 -19.73 -49.01 32.32
N GLY A 289 -19.51 -48.69 33.60
CA GLY A 289 -18.24 -48.89 34.28
C GLY A 289 -17.24 -47.76 34.00
N ASN A 290 -17.72 -46.51 33.93
CA ASN A 290 -16.94 -45.31 33.62
C ASN A 290 -16.21 -45.36 32.26
N LYS A 291 -16.84 -45.89 31.20
CA LYS A 291 -16.33 -45.76 29.82
C LYS A 291 -16.47 -44.33 29.31
N CYS A 292 -15.62 -43.98 28.36
CA CYS A 292 -15.49 -42.64 27.77
C CYS A 292 -16.32 -42.47 26.49
N ILE A 293 -16.65 -41.22 26.17
CA ILE A 293 -17.01 -40.78 24.82
C ILE A 293 -15.75 -40.81 23.93
N ASP A 294 -15.78 -41.59 22.86
CA ASP A 294 -14.63 -41.93 22.02
C ASP A 294 -14.96 -41.75 20.52
N VAL A 295 -14.04 -41.16 19.74
CA VAL A 295 -14.16 -41.06 18.28
C VAL A 295 -13.81 -42.41 17.64
N PHE A 296 -14.77 -43.04 16.94
CA PHE A 296 -14.62 -44.40 16.39
C PHE A 296 -13.32 -44.57 15.58
N LYS A 297 -12.54 -45.59 15.94
CA LYS A 297 -11.21 -45.91 15.38
C LYS A 297 -10.23 -44.73 15.37
N ALA A 298 -10.39 -43.76 16.28
CA ALA A 298 -9.64 -42.50 16.30
C ALA A 298 -9.56 -41.82 14.91
N THR A 299 -10.61 -41.95 14.10
CA THR A 299 -10.60 -41.49 12.69
C THR A 299 -11.22 -40.10 12.59
N VAL A 300 -10.44 -39.11 12.12
CA VAL A 300 -10.86 -37.70 12.07
C VAL A 300 -11.41 -37.36 10.69
N LEU A 301 -12.63 -37.84 10.40
CA LEU A 301 -13.36 -37.57 9.16
C LEU A 301 -14.77 -37.03 9.45
N PRO A 302 -15.32 -36.13 8.61
CA PRO A 302 -16.71 -35.69 8.72
C PRO A 302 -17.69 -36.86 8.72
N ASN A 303 -18.68 -36.80 9.59
CA ASN A 303 -19.68 -37.84 9.85
C ASN A 303 -19.13 -39.17 10.43
N ASN A 304 -17.88 -39.24 10.90
CA ASN A 304 -17.39 -40.43 11.62
C ASN A 304 -18.15 -40.59 12.96
N PRO A 305 -18.74 -41.76 13.27
CA PRO A 305 -19.58 -41.92 14.45
C PRO A 305 -18.82 -41.84 15.77
N ILE A 306 -19.52 -41.40 16.80
CA ILE A 306 -19.04 -41.42 18.18
C ILE A 306 -19.53 -42.67 18.90
N ILE A 307 -18.66 -43.25 19.73
CA ILE A 307 -18.89 -44.51 20.43
C ILE A 307 -18.60 -44.41 21.93
N LEU A 308 -19.08 -45.41 22.66
CA LEU A 308 -18.67 -45.74 24.01
C LEU A 308 -17.41 -46.64 23.95
N TYR A 309 -16.36 -46.31 24.69
CA TYR A 309 -15.14 -47.13 24.75
C TYR A 309 -14.41 -47.01 26.09
N GLY A 310 -13.68 -48.05 26.51
CA GLY A 310 -12.83 -48.00 27.71
C GLY A 310 -11.91 -46.77 27.72
N CYS A 311 -11.91 -46.03 28.83
CA CYS A 311 -11.09 -44.82 28.97
C CYS A 311 -9.59 -45.14 28.95
N GLY A 312 -8.81 -44.29 28.29
CA GLY A 312 -7.36 -44.37 28.23
C GLY A 312 -6.69 -43.04 27.88
N PRO A 313 -5.35 -42.97 27.86
CA PRO A 313 -4.59 -41.73 27.65
C PRO A 313 -4.52 -41.33 26.17
N ARG A 314 -5.62 -41.45 25.42
CA ARG A 314 -5.67 -41.19 23.97
C ARG A 314 -6.40 -39.88 23.68
N TRP A 315 -5.88 -39.10 22.73
CA TRP A 315 -6.47 -37.81 22.33
C TRP A 315 -7.94 -37.93 21.89
N ASN A 316 -8.33 -39.07 21.30
CA ASN A 316 -9.67 -39.32 20.73
C ASN A 316 -10.80 -39.46 21.77
N GLN A 317 -10.48 -39.26 23.05
CA GLN A 317 -11.39 -39.27 24.20
C GLN A 317 -11.35 -37.96 25.02
N VAL A 318 -10.49 -37.00 24.65
CA VAL A 318 -10.28 -35.75 25.40
C VAL A 318 -11.05 -34.61 24.75
N TRP A 319 -11.90 -33.95 25.53
CA TRP A 319 -12.85 -32.95 25.05
C TRP A 319 -12.63 -31.59 25.73
N LYS A 320 -12.74 -30.53 24.92
CA LYS A 320 -12.66 -29.12 25.31
C LYS A 320 -14.05 -28.51 25.19
N PHE A 321 -14.52 -27.87 26.26
CA PHE A 321 -15.74 -27.07 26.21
C PHE A 321 -15.37 -25.64 25.82
N LYS A 322 -15.94 -25.12 24.73
CA LYS A 322 -15.72 -23.73 24.28
C LYS A 322 -17.00 -23.18 23.69
N ASN A 323 -17.48 -22.04 24.20
CA ASN A 323 -18.65 -21.30 23.68
C ASN A 323 -19.95 -22.14 23.55
N GLY A 324 -20.09 -23.23 24.31
CA GLY A 324 -21.22 -24.17 24.20
C GLY A 324 -20.97 -25.38 23.28
N ASN A 325 -19.86 -25.42 22.53
CA ASN A 325 -19.49 -26.58 21.73
C ASN A 325 -18.67 -27.56 22.57
N ILE A 326 -18.93 -28.86 22.37
CA ILE A 326 -18.03 -29.94 22.79
C ILE A 326 -17.06 -30.17 21.62
N GLN A 327 -15.86 -29.61 21.76
CA GLN A 327 -14.80 -29.70 20.76
C GLN A 327 -13.86 -30.86 21.11
N LEU A 328 -13.36 -31.56 20.10
CA LEU A 328 -12.22 -32.46 20.28
C LEU A 328 -11.01 -31.61 20.71
N ALA A 329 -10.40 -31.95 21.86
CA ALA A 329 -9.37 -31.09 22.46
C ALA A 329 -8.09 -31.03 21.61
N PHE A 330 -7.71 -32.15 20.99
CA PHE A 330 -6.56 -32.31 20.10
C PHE A 330 -6.91 -33.38 19.06
N ASP A 331 -6.62 -33.16 17.78
CA ASP A 331 -6.73 -34.20 16.74
C ASP A 331 -5.41 -35.01 16.57
N GLN A 332 -5.36 -35.91 15.57
CA GLN A 332 -4.17 -36.73 15.30
C GLN A 332 -2.93 -35.91 14.86
N ALA A 333 -3.11 -34.63 14.50
CA ALA A 333 -2.04 -33.67 14.22
C ALA A 333 -1.85 -32.66 15.37
N HIS A 334 -2.41 -32.96 16.56
CA HIS A 334 -2.46 -32.10 17.75
C HIS A 334 -3.19 -30.74 17.55
N ASP A 335 -3.99 -30.61 16.48
CA ASP A 335 -4.69 -29.37 16.17
C ASP A 335 -5.98 -29.27 17.00
N SER A 336 -6.09 -28.23 17.82
CA SER A 336 -7.15 -28.09 18.83
C SER A 336 -8.38 -27.38 18.29
N GLY A 337 -9.55 -28.02 18.36
CA GLY A 337 -10.83 -27.37 18.05
C GLY A 337 -11.23 -27.32 16.57
N LYS A 338 -10.54 -28.05 15.67
CA LYS A 338 -11.01 -28.26 14.28
C LYS A 338 -12.34 -29.00 14.19
N TYR A 339 -12.60 -29.93 15.10
CA TYR A 339 -13.74 -30.85 15.05
C TYR A 339 -14.60 -30.78 16.32
N CYS A 340 -15.91 -30.79 16.10
CA CYS A 340 -16.95 -30.64 17.10
C CYS A 340 -17.87 -31.88 17.12
N LEU A 341 -18.45 -32.15 18.29
CA LEU A 341 -19.54 -33.09 18.46
C LEU A 341 -20.81 -32.54 17.78
N ASP A 342 -21.44 -33.32 16.92
CA ASP A 342 -22.53 -32.86 16.04
C ASP A 342 -23.66 -33.90 15.96
N THR A 343 -24.90 -33.46 15.72
CA THR A 343 -26.07 -34.33 15.54
C THR A 343 -26.52 -34.38 14.09
N SER A 344 -26.64 -35.58 13.53
CA SER A 344 -27.02 -35.80 12.13
C SER A 344 -28.25 -36.73 12.01
N PRO A 345 -29.21 -36.47 11.09
CA PRO A 345 -30.33 -37.38 10.84
C PRO A 345 -29.89 -38.80 10.46
N THR A 346 -30.79 -39.78 10.61
CA THR A 346 -30.52 -41.18 10.22
C THR A 346 -30.78 -41.47 8.74
N GLY A 347 -31.52 -40.59 8.05
CA GLY A 347 -32.03 -40.80 6.69
C GLY A 347 -33.39 -41.49 6.64
N ASN A 348 -33.89 -42.05 7.75
CA ASN A 348 -35.24 -42.59 7.87
C ASN A 348 -36.12 -41.66 8.74
N PRO A 349 -37.16 -41.01 8.18
CA PRO A 349 -38.07 -40.13 8.95
C PRO A 349 -38.82 -40.82 10.11
N SER A 350 -38.80 -42.14 10.18
CA SER A 350 -39.46 -42.92 11.24
C SER A 350 -38.64 -43.03 12.53
N ASP A 351 -37.34 -42.73 12.48
CA ASP A 351 -36.43 -42.92 13.61
C ASP A 351 -36.58 -41.79 14.63
N LYS A 352 -36.82 -42.15 15.90
CA LYS A 352 -37.02 -41.19 16.99
C LYS A 352 -35.72 -40.72 17.65
N PHE A 353 -34.62 -40.67 16.88
CA PHE A 353 -33.27 -40.38 17.37
C PHE A 353 -32.39 -39.76 16.26
N LEU A 354 -31.27 -39.17 16.65
CA LEU A 354 -30.25 -38.66 15.73
C LEU A 354 -28.92 -39.40 15.95
N ASN A 355 -28.10 -39.51 14.91
CA ASN A 355 -26.72 -39.98 15.03
C ASN A 355 -25.87 -38.91 15.72
N ILE A 356 -24.96 -39.31 16.61
CA ILE A 356 -23.89 -38.43 17.11
C ILE A 356 -22.62 -38.73 16.33
N VAL A 357 -22.07 -37.69 15.70
CA VAL A 357 -20.93 -37.78 14.79
C VAL A 357 -19.90 -36.69 15.07
N LEU A 358 -18.68 -36.90 14.57
CA LEU A 358 -17.64 -35.88 14.50
C LEU A 358 -17.76 -35.10 13.19
N ASN A 359 -17.81 -33.77 13.26
CA ASN A 359 -17.81 -32.88 12.09
C ASN A 359 -16.90 -31.67 12.31
N PRO A 360 -16.44 -30.98 11.24
CA PRO A 360 -15.73 -29.71 11.39
C PRO A 360 -16.56 -28.69 12.18
N CYS A 361 -15.91 -27.99 13.11
CA CYS A 361 -16.58 -26.97 13.94
C CYS A 361 -17.12 -25.82 13.07
N ARG A 362 -18.30 -25.31 13.43
CA ARG A 362 -18.95 -24.17 12.80
C ARG A 362 -19.63 -23.31 13.86
N ASP A 363 -19.17 -22.07 14.03
CA ASP A 363 -19.63 -21.16 15.10
C ASP A 363 -21.12 -20.76 15.01
N THR A 364 -21.79 -21.07 13.89
CA THR A 364 -23.23 -20.81 13.66
C THR A 364 -24.11 -22.07 13.69
N SER A 365 -23.54 -23.27 13.92
CA SER A 365 -24.29 -24.54 13.79
C SER A 365 -24.92 -24.96 15.12
N THR A 366 -26.21 -24.69 15.28
CA THR A 366 -26.96 -25.06 16.50
C THR A 366 -26.96 -26.57 16.79
N SER A 367 -26.74 -27.41 15.77
CA SER A 367 -26.53 -28.87 15.91
C SER A 367 -25.26 -29.25 16.68
N GLN A 368 -24.28 -28.35 16.77
CA GLN A 368 -23.00 -28.53 17.47
C GLN A 368 -22.98 -27.87 18.85
N MET A 369 -24.11 -27.28 19.28
CA MET A 369 -24.28 -26.64 20.58
C MET A 369 -24.80 -27.64 21.61
N TRP A 370 -24.14 -27.69 22.76
CA TRP A 370 -24.44 -28.63 23.85
C TRP A 370 -24.51 -27.92 25.20
N THR A 371 -25.30 -28.46 26.10
CA THR A 371 -25.43 -28.01 27.49
C THR A 371 -25.53 -29.21 28.44
N THR A 372 -25.55 -28.96 29.75
CA THR A 372 -25.79 -30.01 30.76
C THR A 372 -26.97 -29.64 31.65
N ASN A 373 -27.72 -30.65 32.09
CA ASN A 373 -28.84 -30.45 33.02
C ASN A 373 -28.50 -30.98 34.43
N LEU A 374 -29.37 -30.66 35.40
CA LEU A 374 -29.20 -31.05 36.81
C LEU A 374 -29.16 -32.57 37.06
N ASN A 375 -29.58 -33.40 36.11
CA ASN A 375 -29.50 -34.87 36.20
C ASN A 375 -28.18 -35.43 35.65
N GLY A 376 -27.24 -34.58 35.22
CA GLY A 376 -25.99 -34.97 34.58
C GLY A 376 -26.15 -35.44 33.13
N ASN A 377 -27.26 -35.11 32.45
CA ASN A 377 -27.36 -35.39 31.02
C ASN A 377 -26.58 -34.35 30.21
N VAL A 378 -25.90 -34.78 29.14
CA VAL A 378 -25.39 -33.89 28.07
C VAL A 378 -26.50 -33.75 27.03
N VAL A 379 -26.94 -32.52 26.77
CA VAL A 379 -28.14 -32.19 25.98
C VAL A 379 -27.74 -31.38 24.75
N ASN A 380 -28.20 -31.77 23.56
CA ASN A 380 -28.06 -31.00 22.33
C ASN A 380 -29.07 -29.84 22.30
N VAL A 381 -28.62 -28.63 22.01
CA VAL A 381 -29.47 -27.42 22.12
C VAL A 381 -30.50 -27.32 20.98
N ALA A 382 -30.16 -27.77 19.76
CA ALA A 382 -31.09 -27.71 18.62
C ALA A 382 -32.25 -28.71 18.70
N SER A 383 -31.98 -29.93 19.19
CA SER A 383 -32.98 -31.02 19.24
C SER A 383 -33.61 -31.23 20.62
N GLY A 384 -33.00 -30.70 21.69
CA GLY A 384 -33.38 -31.00 23.07
C GLY A 384 -33.12 -32.46 23.47
N TYR A 385 -32.42 -33.24 22.64
CA TYR A 385 -32.13 -34.65 22.88
C TYR A 385 -30.81 -34.83 23.65
N CYS A 386 -30.74 -35.89 24.44
CA CYS A 386 -29.60 -36.23 25.28
C CYS A 386 -28.68 -37.25 24.60
N VAL A 387 -27.38 -37.16 24.89
CA VAL A 387 -26.41 -38.22 24.53
C VAL A 387 -26.78 -39.50 25.28
N ASP A 388 -27.14 -40.55 24.55
CA ASP A 388 -27.62 -41.83 25.08
C ASP A 388 -26.84 -43.01 24.46
N ILE A 389 -26.83 -44.14 25.15
CA ILE A 389 -26.11 -45.37 24.77
C ILE A 389 -27.10 -46.34 24.14
N THR A 390 -26.89 -46.66 22.86
CA THR A 390 -27.80 -47.49 22.06
C THR A 390 -28.23 -48.76 22.80
N ALA A 391 -29.55 -48.91 23.01
CA ALA A 391 -30.19 -50.04 23.70
C ALA A 391 -29.62 -50.40 25.09
N SER A 392 -28.92 -49.47 25.77
CA SER A 392 -28.15 -49.75 27.00
C SER A 392 -27.05 -50.82 26.83
N GLU A 393 -26.52 -51.01 25.61
CA GLU A 393 -25.39 -51.89 25.38
C GLU A 393 -24.07 -51.25 25.83
N TYR A 394 -23.70 -51.44 27.10
CA TYR A 394 -22.48 -50.89 27.73
C TYR A 394 -21.15 -51.54 27.27
N LYS A 395 -21.06 -51.98 26.02
CA LYS A 395 -19.90 -52.62 25.39
C LYS A 395 -19.00 -51.58 24.71
N ASP A 396 -17.74 -51.94 24.52
CA ASP A 396 -16.80 -51.13 23.73
C ASP A 396 -17.20 -51.16 22.25
N GLY A 397 -17.28 -50.00 21.61
CA GLY A 397 -17.70 -49.83 20.22
C GLY A 397 -19.20 -49.58 20.02
N SER A 398 -20.02 -49.62 21.08
CA SER A 398 -21.43 -49.23 21.01
C SER A 398 -21.59 -47.78 20.59
N ARG A 399 -22.46 -47.49 19.61
CA ARG A 399 -22.70 -46.12 19.14
C ARG A 399 -23.42 -45.27 20.18
N LEU A 400 -23.06 -43.99 20.24
CA LEU A 400 -23.82 -42.97 20.94
C LEU A 400 -24.81 -42.32 19.97
N LEU A 401 -26.01 -42.03 20.47
CA LEU A 401 -27.12 -41.44 19.72
C LEU A 401 -27.71 -40.29 20.53
N ALA A 402 -28.31 -39.31 19.87
CA ALA A 402 -29.10 -38.29 20.55
C ALA A 402 -30.56 -38.79 20.64
N PHE A 403 -31.05 -39.01 21.85
CA PHE A 403 -32.37 -39.58 22.15
C PHE A 403 -33.16 -38.67 23.11
N PRO A 404 -34.51 -38.67 23.09
CA PRO A 404 -35.32 -37.98 24.09
C PRO A 404 -34.85 -38.22 25.54
N CYS A 405 -34.52 -37.12 26.24
CA CYS A 405 -33.90 -37.14 27.56
C CYS A 405 -34.70 -37.92 28.61
N GLY A 406 -34.08 -38.94 29.21
CA GLY A 406 -34.68 -39.76 30.27
C GLY A 406 -34.02 -39.56 31.64
N ARG A 407 -34.52 -40.30 32.64
CA ARG A 407 -33.88 -40.50 33.95
C ARG A 407 -33.13 -41.85 34.04
N LYS A 408 -32.71 -42.41 32.90
CA LYS A 408 -32.03 -43.70 32.80
C LYS A 408 -30.52 -43.46 32.80
N GLN A 409 -29.76 -44.31 33.47
CA GLN A 409 -28.32 -44.09 33.63
C GLN A 409 -27.52 -44.13 32.30
N ALA A 410 -28.11 -44.67 31.22
CA ALA A 410 -27.54 -44.68 29.87
C ALA A 410 -27.31 -43.28 29.25
N ASN A 411 -28.04 -42.24 29.70
CA ASN A 411 -27.85 -40.86 29.25
C ASN A 411 -27.27 -39.90 30.31
N GLN A 412 -26.73 -40.43 31.41
CA GLN A 412 -26.08 -39.65 32.46
C GLN A 412 -24.56 -39.72 32.32
N TRP A 413 -23.89 -38.57 32.31
CA TRP A 413 -22.46 -38.43 32.04
C TRP A 413 -21.77 -37.57 33.11
N ARG A 414 -20.46 -37.75 33.25
CA ARG A 414 -19.61 -36.98 34.18
C ARG A 414 -18.39 -36.45 33.44
N TYR A 415 -17.98 -35.23 33.75
CA TYR A 415 -16.72 -34.66 33.29
C TYR A 415 -15.65 -34.87 34.36
N ALA A 416 -14.47 -35.36 33.97
CA ALA A 416 -13.32 -35.51 34.84
C ALA A 416 -12.16 -34.65 34.34
N LEU A 417 -11.65 -33.78 35.22
CA LEU A 417 -10.43 -33.00 34.99
C LEU A 417 -9.22 -33.95 35.00
N GLY A 418 -8.27 -33.74 34.09
CA GLY A 418 -7.23 -34.73 33.75
C GLY A 418 -6.17 -35.04 34.82
N SER A 419 -6.34 -34.60 36.07
CA SER A 419 -5.35 -34.73 37.16
C SER A 419 -5.36 -36.07 37.90
N GLU A 420 -6.41 -36.89 37.78
CA GLU A 420 -6.61 -38.06 38.65
C GLU A 420 -6.12 -39.41 38.07
N LEU A 421 -5.62 -39.47 36.82
CA LEU A 421 -5.29 -40.73 36.13
C LEU A 421 -3.80 -40.88 35.75
N GLN A 422 -2.90 -40.63 36.70
CA GLN A 422 -1.50 -41.06 36.62
C GLN A 422 -1.14 -42.05 37.74
N HIS A 423 -1.41 -43.36 37.56
CA HIS A 423 -0.71 -44.48 38.26
C HIS A 423 -1.16 -45.88 37.77
N SER A 424 -0.75 -46.34 36.56
CA SER A 424 -0.67 -47.79 36.25
C SER A 424 0.00 -48.15 34.89
N ARG A 425 1.22 -48.71 34.99
CA ARG A 425 1.86 -49.74 34.11
C ARG A 425 2.14 -49.41 32.62
N LYS A 426 3.24 -50.01 32.13
CA LYS A 426 3.79 -49.86 30.77
C LYS A 426 3.05 -50.76 29.75
N PRO A 427 2.86 -50.32 28.48
CA PRO A 427 2.38 -51.18 27.39
C PRO A 427 3.53 -51.87 26.64
N THR A 428 3.29 -53.10 26.17
CA THR A 428 4.15 -53.85 25.24
C THR A 428 3.69 -53.65 23.80
N MET A 429 4.61 -53.63 22.83
CA MET A 429 4.27 -53.54 21.40
C MET A 429 3.82 -54.88 20.80
N SER A 430 3.03 -54.82 19.72
CA SER A 430 2.68 -55.93 18.83
C SER A 430 2.67 -55.44 17.38
N THR A 431 3.10 -56.28 16.43
CA THR A 431 3.46 -55.86 15.07
C THR A 431 2.97 -56.82 13.99
N THR A 432 2.45 -56.29 12.87
CA THR A 432 2.28 -57.00 11.59
C THR A 432 2.54 -56.04 10.41
N PRO A 433 3.35 -56.41 9.40
CA PRO A 433 3.77 -55.50 8.32
C PRO A 433 2.93 -55.62 7.02
N PRO A 434 3.02 -54.64 6.09
CA PRO A 434 2.44 -54.72 4.75
C PRO A 434 3.18 -55.68 3.78
N PRO A 435 2.57 -56.09 2.65
CA PRO A 435 3.11 -57.10 1.75
C PRO A 435 4.16 -56.59 0.73
N ASN A 436 4.87 -57.54 0.12
CA ASN A 436 5.79 -57.37 -1.03
C ASN A 436 7.03 -56.48 -0.80
N LEU A 437 7.76 -56.70 0.30
CA LEU A 437 9.06 -56.09 0.53
C LEU A 437 10.12 -56.53 -0.51
N ILE A 438 10.79 -55.56 -1.14
CA ILE A 438 11.90 -55.81 -2.08
C ILE A 438 13.05 -56.49 -1.33
N LYS A 439 13.63 -57.55 -1.89
CA LYS A 439 14.71 -58.32 -1.25
C LYS A 439 16.00 -57.49 -1.14
N GLY A 440 16.54 -57.37 0.08
CA GLY A 440 17.70 -56.51 0.36
C GLY A 440 17.37 -55.02 0.42
N SER A 441 16.11 -54.68 0.73
CA SER A 441 15.69 -53.33 1.07
C SER A 441 15.84 -53.08 2.58
N LEU A 442 15.72 -51.82 3.00
CA LEU A 442 15.81 -51.44 4.40
C LEU A 442 14.69 -52.05 5.26
N ALA A 443 13.45 -52.08 4.75
CA ALA A 443 12.32 -52.74 5.41
C ALA A 443 12.46 -54.28 5.42
N SER A 444 13.17 -54.89 4.46
CA SER A 444 13.55 -56.32 4.55
C SER A 444 14.85 -56.58 5.30
N GLY A 445 15.36 -55.60 6.06
CA GLY A 445 16.51 -55.76 6.96
C GLY A 445 17.86 -55.95 6.27
N GLY A 446 18.01 -55.53 4.99
CA GLY A 446 19.21 -55.81 4.18
C GLY A 446 19.78 -54.62 3.40
N GLY A 447 19.39 -53.39 3.75
CA GLY A 447 19.75 -52.18 3.01
C GLY A 447 21.10 -51.54 3.36
N ILE A 448 21.45 -50.49 2.61
CA ILE A 448 22.71 -49.74 2.70
C ILE A 448 22.44 -48.25 2.94
N LEU A 449 23.15 -47.62 3.87
CA LEU A 449 23.06 -46.18 4.14
C LEU A 449 24.36 -45.47 3.74
N LEU A 450 24.30 -44.58 2.74
CA LEU A 450 25.42 -43.76 2.30
C LEU A 450 25.37 -42.42 3.05
N LEU A 451 25.93 -42.40 4.27
CA LEU A 451 25.76 -41.31 5.25
C LEU A 451 26.87 -40.22 5.16
N GLY A 452 27.65 -40.21 4.10
CA GLY A 452 28.44 -39.02 3.74
C GLY A 452 27.52 -37.90 3.28
N LEU A 453 27.72 -36.68 3.79
CA LEU A 453 26.86 -35.52 3.49
C LEU A 453 26.78 -35.21 1.98
N PRO A 454 25.76 -34.46 1.50
CA PRO A 454 25.65 -34.15 0.08
C PRO A 454 26.92 -33.47 -0.43
N ARG A 455 27.30 -33.73 -1.68
CA ARG A 455 28.62 -33.36 -2.28
C ARG A 455 29.85 -34.11 -1.72
N SER A 456 29.70 -35.14 -0.89
CA SER A 456 30.82 -36.00 -0.43
C SER A 456 31.32 -37.00 -1.48
N GLY A 457 30.48 -37.35 -2.47
CA GLY A 457 30.73 -38.47 -3.40
C GLY A 457 29.50 -39.33 -3.70
N SER A 458 28.34 -38.96 -3.13
CA SER A 458 27.05 -39.62 -3.19
C SER A 458 26.61 -40.12 -4.57
N LEU A 459 26.69 -39.31 -5.63
CA LEU A 459 26.30 -39.75 -6.97
C LEU A 459 27.24 -40.84 -7.52
N SER A 460 28.55 -40.70 -7.31
CA SER A 460 29.54 -41.72 -7.72
C SER A 460 29.30 -43.07 -7.00
N LEU A 461 29.03 -43.05 -5.69
CA LEU A 461 28.65 -44.25 -4.95
C LEU A 461 27.30 -44.83 -5.42
N THR A 462 26.32 -43.98 -5.73
CA THR A 462 25.03 -44.41 -6.29
C THR A 462 25.21 -45.10 -7.65
N THR A 463 26.09 -44.60 -8.52
CA THR A 463 26.48 -45.28 -9.76
C THR A 463 27.17 -46.62 -9.47
N ALA A 464 28.09 -46.66 -8.49
CA ALA A 464 28.83 -47.87 -8.13
C ALA A 464 27.88 -48.99 -7.64
N LEU A 465 26.92 -48.67 -6.76
CA LEU A 465 25.93 -49.64 -6.29
C LEU A 465 25.05 -50.19 -7.43
N ARG A 466 24.70 -49.36 -8.42
CA ARG A 466 23.92 -49.81 -9.58
C ARG A 466 24.70 -50.78 -10.47
N GLN A 467 26.00 -50.54 -10.66
CA GLN A 467 26.91 -51.48 -11.33
C GLN A 467 27.08 -52.79 -10.54
N LEU A 468 27.03 -52.76 -9.20
CA LEU A 468 26.96 -53.95 -8.34
C LEU A 468 25.57 -54.63 -8.29
N GLY A 469 24.63 -54.19 -9.14
CA GLY A 469 23.31 -54.81 -9.33
C GLY A 469 22.22 -54.38 -8.34
N TYR A 470 22.44 -53.34 -7.54
CA TYR A 470 21.38 -52.74 -6.71
C TYR A 470 20.47 -51.88 -7.58
N LYS A 471 19.22 -52.32 -7.78
CA LYS A 471 18.27 -51.69 -8.72
C LYS A 471 17.54 -50.49 -8.10
N HIS A 472 17.36 -50.48 -6.78
CA HIS A 472 16.62 -49.44 -6.07
C HIS A 472 17.56 -48.69 -5.11
N VAL A 473 18.25 -47.68 -5.63
CA VAL A 473 19.20 -46.83 -4.87
C VAL A 473 18.70 -45.39 -4.89
N HIS A 474 18.29 -44.84 -3.74
CA HIS A 474 17.73 -43.49 -3.64
C HIS A 474 18.81 -42.40 -3.74
N HIS A 475 18.57 -41.41 -4.60
CA HIS A 475 19.38 -40.20 -4.74
C HIS A 475 18.46 -38.98 -4.92
N ALA A 476 18.85 -37.80 -4.42
CA ALA A 476 17.98 -36.61 -4.33
C ALA A 476 17.59 -35.95 -5.67
N THR A 477 18.01 -36.53 -6.79
CA THR A 477 17.66 -36.14 -8.16
C THR A 477 16.59 -37.06 -8.78
N GLU A 478 16.14 -38.08 -8.05
CA GLU A 478 15.19 -39.08 -8.52
C GLU A 478 13.83 -38.87 -7.84
N GLN A 479 12.76 -39.39 -8.48
CA GLN A 479 11.39 -39.24 -7.99
C GLN A 479 10.98 -37.77 -7.66
N ILE A 480 11.50 -36.80 -8.43
CA ILE A 480 11.19 -35.36 -8.33
C ILE A 480 9.68 -35.04 -8.36
N HIS A 481 8.87 -35.95 -8.93
CA HIS A 481 7.42 -35.83 -9.06
C HIS A 481 6.62 -36.71 -8.08
N ASP A 482 7.26 -37.44 -7.18
CA ASP A 482 6.58 -38.29 -6.20
C ASP A 482 6.09 -37.47 -5.01
N VAL A 483 4.82 -37.06 -5.08
CA VAL A 483 4.18 -36.20 -4.09
C VAL A 483 4.16 -36.86 -2.70
N GLU A 484 3.87 -38.16 -2.63
CA GLU A 484 3.72 -38.88 -1.36
C GLU A 484 5.08 -39.06 -0.67
N GLN A 485 6.13 -39.39 -1.44
CA GLN A 485 7.50 -39.46 -0.94
C GLN A 485 7.93 -38.11 -0.34
N TRP A 486 7.75 -37.00 -1.07
CA TRP A 486 8.26 -35.70 -0.62
C TRP A 486 7.40 -35.02 0.47
N GLU A 487 6.08 -35.26 0.55
CA GLU A 487 5.30 -34.89 1.74
C GLU A 487 5.74 -35.72 2.97
N SER A 488 6.05 -37.01 2.81
CA SER A 488 6.64 -37.80 3.89
C SER A 488 8.04 -37.28 4.30
N GLY A 489 8.82 -36.77 3.34
CA GLY A 489 10.09 -36.07 3.59
C GLY A 489 9.95 -34.73 4.34
N ILE A 490 8.84 -34.00 4.16
CA ILE A 490 8.52 -32.80 4.96
C ILE A 490 8.24 -33.20 6.41
N ARG A 491 7.43 -34.25 6.63
CA ARG A 491 7.17 -34.79 7.97
C ARG A 491 8.45 -35.26 8.65
N ALA A 492 9.31 -35.99 7.93
CA ALA A 492 10.60 -36.46 8.42
C ALA A 492 11.49 -35.29 8.87
N ALA A 493 11.52 -34.18 8.12
CA ALA A 493 12.24 -32.97 8.51
C ALA A 493 11.73 -32.39 9.85
N HIS A 494 10.43 -32.08 9.96
CA HIS A 494 9.87 -31.49 11.18
C HIS A 494 9.95 -32.44 12.40
N ALA A 495 9.85 -33.75 12.21
CA ALA A 495 9.99 -34.75 13.30
C ALA A 495 11.45 -35.07 13.69
N SER A 496 12.43 -34.70 12.85
CA SER A 496 13.85 -34.96 13.12
C SER A 496 14.61 -33.74 13.64
N PHE A 497 14.12 -32.52 13.37
CA PHE A 497 14.83 -31.27 13.63
C PHE A 497 13.94 -30.27 14.40
N PRO A 498 14.06 -30.17 15.74
CA PRO A 498 13.23 -29.28 16.56
C PRO A 498 13.23 -27.80 16.16
N VAL A 499 14.31 -27.29 15.55
CA VAL A 499 14.40 -25.90 15.06
C VAL A 499 13.36 -25.57 13.97
N LEU A 500 12.84 -26.59 13.27
CA LEU A 500 11.80 -26.46 12.26
C LEU A 500 10.39 -26.41 12.85
N THR A 501 10.25 -26.62 14.16
CA THR A 501 8.99 -26.45 14.88
C THR A 501 8.89 -24.97 15.29
N PRO A 502 7.87 -24.21 14.81
CA PRO A 502 7.63 -22.84 15.26
C PRO A 502 7.52 -22.78 16.80
N LEU A 503 8.12 -21.76 17.43
CA LEU A 503 8.06 -21.61 18.89
C LEU A 503 6.60 -21.62 19.36
N GLY A 504 6.25 -22.58 20.23
CA GLY A 504 4.90 -22.71 20.75
C GLY A 504 4.01 -23.73 20.04
N GLN A 505 4.55 -24.52 19.12
CA GLN A 505 4.04 -25.84 18.76
C GLN A 505 4.88 -26.91 19.49
N GLU A 506 4.29 -28.08 19.78
CA GLU A 506 5.06 -29.22 20.28
C GLU A 506 5.90 -29.80 19.14
N VAL A 507 7.13 -30.24 19.44
CA VAL A 507 7.99 -30.92 18.45
C VAL A 507 7.26 -32.20 18.00
N PRO A 508 7.02 -32.40 16.69
CA PRO A 508 6.30 -33.57 16.21
C PRO A 508 6.93 -34.88 16.72
N PRO A 509 6.12 -35.91 17.00
CA PRO A 509 6.61 -37.17 17.55
C PRO A 509 7.67 -37.77 16.62
N ALA A 510 8.74 -38.30 17.23
CA ALA A 510 9.89 -38.84 16.51
C ALA A 510 9.44 -39.86 15.45
N PHE A 511 9.90 -39.64 14.21
CA PHE A 511 9.49 -40.38 13.02
C PHE A 511 9.74 -41.89 13.24
N THR A 512 8.68 -42.70 13.26
CA THR A 512 8.77 -44.09 13.72
C THR A 512 9.45 -44.97 12.67
N LYS A 513 9.86 -46.18 13.05
CA LYS A 513 10.34 -47.17 12.09
C LYS A 513 9.35 -47.41 10.94
N SER A 514 8.03 -47.38 11.19
CA SER A 514 7.02 -47.54 10.15
C SER A 514 6.95 -46.34 9.19
N ASP A 515 7.23 -45.14 9.68
CA ASP A 515 7.26 -43.92 8.85
C ASP A 515 8.53 -43.88 7.99
N TRP A 516 9.68 -44.29 8.56
CA TRP A 516 10.90 -44.56 7.80
C TRP A 516 10.69 -45.68 6.78
N ASP A 517 9.99 -46.76 7.13
CA ASP A 517 9.70 -47.84 6.19
C ASP A 517 8.78 -47.40 5.03
N ALA A 518 7.90 -46.42 5.26
CA ALA A 518 7.09 -45.79 4.21
C ALA A 518 7.89 -44.83 3.30
N LEU A 519 8.72 -43.95 3.88
CA LEU A 519 9.55 -42.99 3.12
C LEU A 519 10.70 -43.68 2.36
N PHE A 520 11.29 -44.69 2.98
CA PHE A 520 12.63 -45.19 2.66
C PHE A 520 12.76 -46.73 2.69
N GLY A 521 11.86 -47.45 3.35
CA GLY A 521 11.96 -48.90 3.57
C GLY A 521 12.04 -49.73 2.29
N GLN A 522 11.41 -49.31 1.19
CA GLN A 522 11.45 -50.01 -0.10
C GLN A 522 12.83 -49.98 -0.79
N TRP A 523 13.72 -49.05 -0.43
CA TRP A 523 15.00 -48.86 -1.10
C TRP A 523 16.07 -49.82 -0.59
N GLN A 524 16.93 -50.28 -1.49
CA GLN A 524 18.09 -51.12 -1.18
C GLN A 524 19.30 -50.30 -0.72
N ALA A 525 19.39 -49.04 -1.15
CA ALA A 525 20.37 -48.10 -0.63
C ALA A 525 19.85 -46.65 -0.65
N ILE A 526 20.38 -45.79 0.22
CA ILE A 526 20.01 -44.36 0.31
C ILE A 526 21.25 -43.48 0.31
N SER A 527 21.18 -42.35 -0.40
CA SER A 527 22.20 -41.32 -0.46
C SER A 527 21.61 -39.89 -0.41
N ASP A 528 22.50 -38.89 -0.37
CA ASP A 528 22.21 -37.46 -0.42
C ASP A 528 21.20 -37.01 0.65
N PHE A 529 19.91 -36.91 0.33
CA PHE A 529 18.86 -36.40 1.23
C PHE A 529 18.78 -37.17 2.56
N GLY A 530 18.93 -38.51 2.51
CA GLY A 530 18.91 -39.34 3.71
C GLY A 530 20.10 -39.11 4.66
N SER A 531 21.24 -38.62 4.16
CA SER A 531 22.44 -38.42 5.00
C SER A 531 22.24 -37.38 6.10
N MET A 532 21.36 -36.40 5.91
CA MET A 532 21.01 -35.40 6.93
C MET A 532 20.22 -36.01 8.10
N PHE A 533 19.58 -37.17 7.89
CA PHE A 533 18.80 -37.92 8.88
C PHE A 533 19.60 -39.09 9.50
N ALA A 534 20.93 -39.02 9.44
CA ALA A 534 21.80 -40.14 9.81
C ALA A 534 21.50 -40.75 11.20
N PRO A 535 21.33 -39.98 12.30
CA PRO A 535 21.03 -40.56 13.61
C PRO A 535 19.74 -41.40 13.61
N GLN A 536 18.66 -40.84 13.05
CA GLN A 536 17.35 -41.45 13.01
C GLN A 536 17.31 -42.70 12.10
N LEU A 537 18.05 -42.67 10.97
CA LEU A 537 18.17 -43.83 10.07
C LEU A 537 19.02 -44.96 10.66
N ILE A 538 20.07 -44.64 11.43
CA ILE A 538 20.87 -45.67 12.13
C ILE A 538 20.02 -46.31 13.24
N GLU A 539 19.21 -45.54 13.96
CA GLU A 539 18.29 -46.06 14.99
C GLU A 539 17.16 -46.92 14.39
N ALA A 540 16.59 -46.52 13.25
CA ALA A 540 15.54 -47.28 12.55
C ALA A 540 16.06 -48.55 11.82
N TYR A 541 17.36 -48.59 11.49
CA TYR A 541 18.00 -49.65 10.73
C TYR A 541 19.42 -50.01 11.27
N PRO A 542 19.54 -50.48 12.53
CA PRO A 542 20.85 -50.69 13.20
C PRO A 542 21.71 -51.81 12.58
N ASP A 543 21.11 -52.64 11.72
CA ASP A 543 21.78 -53.73 10.99
C ASP A 543 21.98 -53.40 9.49
N ALA A 544 21.63 -52.20 9.04
CA ALA A 544 21.98 -51.73 7.70
C ALA A 544 23.50 -51.46 7.59
N LYS A 545 24.04 -51.69 6.39
CA LYS A 545 25.46 -51.42 6.11
C LYS A 545 25.67 -49.94 5.83
N VAL A 546 26.51 -49.28 6.62
CA VAL A 546 26.82 -47.86 6.45
C VAL A 546 28.13 -47.70 5.67
N VAL A 547 28.12 -46.88 4.62
CA VAL A 547 29.33 -46.42 3.92
C VAL A 547 29.49 -44.92 4.16
N LEU A 548 30.62 -44.53 4.76
CA LEU A 548 30.90 -43.18 5.19
C LEU A 548 32.07 -42.59 4.41
N VAL A 549 31.76 -41.64 3.51
CA VAL A 549 32.76 -40.89 2.74
C VAL A 549 32.90 -39.49 3.34
N GLN A 550 34.07 -39.19 3.88
CA GLN A 550 34.43 -37.86 4.37
C GLN A 550 35.40 -37.19 3.39
N ARG A 551 35.27 -35.87 3.21
CA ARG A 551 36.17 -35.06 2.37
C ARG A 551 36.82 -33.97 3.23
N PRO A 552 37.93 -33.35 2.81
CA PRO A 552 38.44 -32.15 3.45
C PRO A 552 37.36 -31.07 3.49
N PHE A 553 37.09 -30.50 4.67
CA PHE A 553 35.95 -29.62 4.92
C PHE A 553 35.84 -28.48 3.90
N ASP A 554 36.93 -27.76 3.64
CA ASP A 554 36.91 -26.56 2.80
C ASP A 554 36.56 -26.90 1.34
N ALA A 555 37.03 -28.05 0.85
CA ALA A 555 36.74 -28.58 -0.48
C ALA A 555 35.34 -29.22 -0.60
N TRP A 556 34.73 -29.61 0.51
CA TRP A 556 33.32 -29.98 0.59
C TRP A 556 32.44 -28.72 0.62
N PHE A 557 32.69 -27.79 1.54
CA PHE A 557 31.91 -26.57 1.74
C PHE A 557 31.85 -25.72 0.46
N ALA A 558 32.98 -25.54 -0.24
CA ALA A 558 33.00 -24.82 -1.52
C ALA A 558 32.09 -25.45 -2.60
N SER A 559 31.90 -26.78 -2.59
CA SER A 559 30.96 -27.45 -3.50
C SER A 559 29.52 -27.46 -2.98
N PHE A 560 29.32 -27.46 -1.66
CA PHE A 560 28.00 -27.39 -1.03
C PHE A 560 27.40 -26.00 -1.21
N ASP A 561 28.14 -24.94 -0.88
CA ASP A 561 27.72 -23.54 -1.00
C ASP A 561 27.33 -23.18 -2.44
N LYS A 562 28.13 -23.59 -3.44
CA LYS A 562 27.83 -23.31 -4.84
C LYS A 562 26.52 -23.97 -5.30
N VAL A 563 26.25 -25.22 -4.91
CA VAL A 563 25.08 -25.98 -5.39
C VAL A 563 23.82 -25.64 -4.59
N PHE A 564 23.87 -25.67 -3.25
CA PHE A 564 22.70 -25.43 -2.41
C PHE A 564 22.43 -23.93 -2.27
N PHE A 565 23.27 -23.17 -1.56
CA PHE A 565 22.97 -21.76 -1.25
C PHE A 565 23.00 -20.84 -2.47
N GLN A 566 24.00 -20.94 -3.36
CA GLN A 566 24.10 -20.06 -4.53
C GLN A 566 23.17 -20.46 -5.69
N THR A 567 22.98 -21.76 -5.96
CA THR A 567 22.31 -22.24 -7.19
C THR A 567 20.87 -22.72 -6.99
N LEU A 568 20.54 -23.40 -5.87
CA LEU A 568 19.19 -23.89 -5.58
C LEU A 568 18.37 -22.88 -4.74
N PHE A 569 18.97 -22.31 -3.70
CA PHE A 569 18.28 -21.50 -2.70
C PHE A 569 18.52 -19.98 -2.85
N SER A 570 19.11 -19.51 -3.95
CA SER A 570 19.25 -18.07 -4.18
C SER A 570 17.87 -17.38 -4.29
N PRO A 571 17.67 -16.16 -3.75
CA PRO A 571 16.34 -15.60 -3.49
C PRO A 571 15.38 -15.61 -4.68
N ILE A 572 15.87 -15.26 -5.87
CA ILE A 572 15.08 -15.24 -7.12
C ILE A 572 14.57 -16.65 -7.48
N ARG A 573 15.42 -17.68 -7.31
CA ARG A 573 15.08 -19.07 -7.62
C ARG A 573 14.22 -19.71 -6.55
N ALA A 574 14.50 -19.43 -5.27
CA ALA A 574 13.66 -19.84 -4.15
C ALA A 574 12.24 -19.28 -4.30
N PHE A 575 12.09 -17.99 -4.63
CA PHE A 575 10.80 -17.38 -4.91
C PHE A 575 10.06 -18.06 -6.08
N LEU A 576 10.72 -18.21 -7.23
CA LEU A 576 10.13 -18.87 -8.41
C LEU A 576 9.68 -20.31 -8.11
N LEU A 577 10.53 -21.10 -7.45
CA LEU A 577 10.25 -22.51 -7.20
C LEU A 577 9.23 -22.73 -6.08
N GLN A 578 9.36 -22.02 -4.95
CA GLN A 578 8.54 -22.25 -3.76
C GLN A 578 7.20 -21.49 -3.78
N ARG A 579 7.16 -20.27 -4.34
CA ARG A 579 5.96 -19.42 -4.32
C ARG A 579 5.14 -19.47 -5.62
N ILE A 580 5.75 -19.83 -6.75
CA ILE A 580 5.04 -19.91 -8.06
C ILE A 580 4.89 -21.35 -8.54
N ILE A 581 5.99 -22.08 -8.74
CA ILE A 581 5.96 -23.39 -9.42
C ILE A 581 5.40 -24.49 -8.52
N ALA A 582 5.90 -24.65 -7.30
CA ALA A 582 5.50 -25.73 -6.41
C ALA A 582 4.00 -25.72 -6.03
N PRO A 583 3.33 -24.57 -5.80
CA PRO A 583 1.89 -24.53 -5.58
C PRO A 583 1.05 -24.81 -6.83
N VAL A 584 1.54 -24.44 -8.02
CA VAL A 584 0.80 -24.64 -9.29
C VAL A 584 0.90 -26.08 -9.79
N LEU A 585 2.04 -26.75 -9.59
CA LEU A 585 2.30 -28.11 -10.05
C LEU A 585 2.25 -29.17 -8.93
N ASN A 586 2.01 -28.76 -7.68
CA ASN A 586 2.02 -29.62 -6.49
C ASN A 586 3.30 -30.45 -6.33
N LEU A 587 4.44 -29.77 -6.09
CA LEU A 587 5.78 -30.38 -6.02
C LEU A 587 6.41 -30.19 -4.61
N PRO A 588 6.20 -31.12 -3.66
CA PRO A 588 6.62 -30.96 -2.26
C PRO A 588 8.14 -30.97 -2.05
N LEU A 589 8.90 -31.53 -2.99
CA LEU A 589 10.37 -31.52 -3.06
C LEU A 589 10.97 -30.14 -2.69
N PHE A 590 10.39 -29.08 -3.25
CA PHE A 590 10.87 -27.70 -3.08
C PHE A 590 10.56 -27.10 -1.69
N LYS A 591 9.84 -27.82 -0.82
CA LYS A 591 9.74 -27.55 0.62
C LYS A 591 10.64 -28.52 1.42
N ALA A 592 10.60 -29.81 1.08
CA ALA A 592 11.32 -30.88 1.79
C ALA A 592 12.84 -30.66 1.83
N GLN A 593 13.47 -30.33 0.70
CA GLN A 593 14.91 -30.09 0.63
C GLN A 593 15.35 -28.86 1.45
N PRO A 594 14.71 -27.68 1.34
CA PRO A 594 14.97 -26.56 2.24
C PRO A 594 14.83 -26.91 3.72
N LEU A 595 13.75 -27.58 4.12
CA LEU A 595 13.51 -27.94 5.53
C LEU A 595 14.61 -28.85 6.08
N ALA A 596 15.01 -29.90 5.35
CA ALA A 596 16.08 -30.78 5.80
C ALA A 596 17.43 -30.05 5.94
N VAL A 597 17.74 -29.09 5.05
CA VAL A 597 18.98 -28.29 5.15
C VAL A 597 18.93 -27.31 6.32
N LEU A 598 17.80 -26.61 6.52
CA LEU A 598 17.59 -25.75 7.68
C LEU A 598 17.73 -26.53 8.99
N GLY A 599 17.08 -27.69 9.08
CA GLY A 599 17.09 -28.53 10.27
C GLY A 599 18.45 -29.13 10.58
N PHE A 600 19.17 -29.61 9.55
CA PHE A 600 20.52 -30.17 9.71
C PHE A 600 21.54 -29.14 10.21
N PHE A 601 21.43 -27.87 9.78
CA PHE A 601 22.28 -26.78 10.26
C PHE A 601 21.70 -26.03 11.48
N ASP A 602 20.69 -26.57 12.16
CA ASP A 602 20.04 -25.95 13.31
C ASP A 602 19.58 -24.49 13.06
N ALA A 603 19.03 -24.18 11.89
CA ALA A 603 18.80 -22.82 11.43
C ALA A 603 17.34 -22.51 11.10
N GLN A 604 16.90 -21.28 11.40
CA GLN A 604 15.55 -20.80 11.10
C GLN A 604 15.42 -20.22 9.67
N ASN A 605 16.53 -19.85 9.04
CA ASN A 605 16.56 -19.27 7.70
C ASN A 605 17.83 -19.66 6.91
N MET A 606 17.81 -19.46 5.58
CA MET A 606 18.87 -19.95 4.69
C MET A 606 20.21 -19.20 4.84
N ASP A 607 20.21 -17.93 5.24
CA ASP A 607 21.45 -17.19 5.47
C ASP A 607 22.11 -17.63 6.78
N GLU A 608 21.33 -17.88 7.83
CA GLU A 608 21.80 -18.52 9.06
C GLU A 608 22.35 -19.93 8.78
N ALA A 609 21.63 -20.76 8.01
CA ALA A 609 22.11 -22.09 7.60
C ALA A 609 23.43 -22.01 6.83
N ARG A 610 23.59 -21.00 5.97
CA ARG A 610 24.81 -20.74 5.21
C ARG A 610 25.99 -20.32 6.09
N VAL A 611 25.72 -19.53 7.13
CA VAL A 611 26.72 -19.16 8.14
C VAL A 611 27.11 -20.37 8.98
N LYS A 612 26.13 -21.11 9.54
CA LYS A 612 26.39 -22.31 10.36
C LYS A 612 27.13 -23.40 9.56
N ALA A 613 26.78 -23.63 8.29
CA ALA A 613 27.49 -24.54 7.39
C ALA A 613 28.99 -24.20 7.16
N ARG A 614 29.40 -22.94 7.37
CA ARG A 614 30.80 -22.50 7.26
C ARG A 614 31.63 -22.80 8.52
N THR A 615 31.00 -23.02 9.67
CA THR A 615 31.70 -23.08 10.98
C THR A 615 32.54 -24.33 11.24
N ARG A 616 32.54 -25.31 10.32
CA ARG A 616 33.20 -26.63 10.42
C ARG A 616 32.66 -27.56 11.50
N THR A 617 32.26 -27.06 12.68
CA THR A 617 31.74 -27.84 13.81
C THR A 617 30.63 -28.84 13.40
N VAL A 618 29.53 -28.36 12.80
CA VAL A 618 28.39 -29.21 12.37
C VAL A 618 28.80 -30.29 11.37
N TYR A 619 29.82 -30.03 10.53
CA TYR A 619 30.36 -31.04 9.62
C TYR A 619 31.10 -32.13 10.39
N GLU A 620 32.02 -31.76 11.27
CA GLU A 620 32.83 -32.71 12.03
C GLU A 620 31.98 -33.53 13.03
N ASP A 621 31.01 -32.89 13.70
CA ASP A 621 30.07 -33.54 14.61
C ASP A 621 29.23 -34.62 13.93
N HIS A 622 28.75 -34.39 12.70
CA HIS A 622 28.02 -35.40 11.91
C HIS A 622 28.86 -36.66 11.70
N TYR A 623 30.10 -36.50 11.22
CA TYR A 623 31.01 -37.61 10.94
C TYR A 623 31.53 -38.29 12.23
N ALA A 624 31.58 -37.58 13.35
CA ALA A 624 31.87 -38.16 14.66
C ALA A 624 30.68 -38.98 15.19
N ASN A 625 29.46 -38.47 15.05
CA ASN A 625 28.26 -39.13 15.55
C ASN A 625 27.93 -40.42 14.77
N VAL A 626 28.08 -40.44 13.44
CA VAL A 626 27.92 -41.67 12.65
C VAL A 626 28.91 -42.76 13.11
N ARG A 627 30.19 -42.41 13.31
CA ARG A 627 31.20 -43.35 13.83
C ARG A 627 30.89 -43.88 15.24
N LYS A 628 30.16 -43.11 16.05
CA LYS A 628 29.73 -43.47 17.40
C LYS A 628 28.49 -44.37 17.43
N MET A 629 27.55 -44.18 16.49
CA MET A 629 26.26 -44.87 16.48
C MET A 629 26.29 -46.21 15.71
N VAL A 630 27.17 -46.38 14.72
CA VAL A 630 27.20 -47.59 13.89
C VAL A 630 28.16 -48.63 14.47
N LYS A 631 27.73 -49.90 14.53
CA LYS A 631 28.58 -51.04 14.90
C LYS A 631 29.77 -51.15 13.95
N LYS A 632 30.98 -51.45 14.45
CA LYS A 632 32.23 -51.41 13.65
C LYS A 632 32.21 -52.37 12.45
N GLU A 633 31.53 -53.51 12.59
CA GLU A 633 31.30 -54.52 11.55
C GLU A 633 30.30 -54.07 10.46
N ASN A 634 29.45 -53.08 10.76
CA ASN A 634 28.46 -52.49 9.85
C ASN A 634 28.91 -51.14 9.27
N LEU A 635 30.14 -50.67 9.55
CA LEU A 635 30.67 -49.40 9.07
C LEU A 635 31.87 -49.60 8.13
N LEU A 636 31.76 -49.10 6.91
CA LEU A 636 32.88 -48.91 5.98
C LEU A 636 33.20 -47.42 5.88
N GLU A 637 34.36 -47.01 6.41
CA GLU A 637 34.98 -45.76 5.99
C GLU A 637 35.60 -45.96 4.60
N PHE A 638 35.33 -45.05 3.66
CA PHE A 638 35.66 -45.23 2.25
C PHE A 638 36.08 -43.91 1.60
N GLN A 639 37.09 -43.95 0.72
CA GLN A 639 37.43 -42.84 -0.17
C GLN A 639 37.26 -43.25 -1.63
N LEU A 640 36.87 -42.30 -2.49
CA LEU A 640 36.70 -42.53 -3.95
C LEU A 640 38.02 -42.84 -4.68
N THR A 641 39.14 -42.83 -3.96
CA THR A 641 40.47 -43.30 -4.36
C THR A 641 40.62 -44.82 -4.29
N ASP A 642 39.90 -45.48 -3.39
CA ASP A 642 40.20 -46.85 -2.94
C ASP A 642 39.65 -47.92 -3.90
N GLY A 643 38.85 -47.50 -4.88
CA GLY A 643 38.33 -48.35 -5.95
C GLY A 643 37.26 -49.33 -5.47
N TRP A 644 37.12 -50.43 -6.21
CA TRP A 644 36.07 -51.42 -5.95
C TRP A 644 36.32 -52.29 -4.72
N GLU A 645 37.56 -52.67 -4.46
CA GLU A 645 37.87 -53.82 -3.59
C GLU A 645 37.31 -53.68 -2.15
N PRO A 646 37.45 -52.54 -1.45
CA PRO A 646 36.89 -52.41 -0.10
C PRO A 646 35.35 -52.46 -0.09
N LEU A 647 34.71 -51.81 -1.08
CA LEU A 647 33.26 -51.76 -1.20
C LEU A 647 32.68 -53.13 -1.56
N CYS A 648 33.27 -53.82 -2.53
CA CYS A 648 32.88 -55.18 -2.93
C CYS A 648 33.05 -56.19 -1.79
N LYS A 649 34.19 -56.16 -1.10
CA LYS A 649 34.48 -57.00 0.08
C LYS A 649 33.49 -56.75 1.22
N PHE A 650 33.20 -55.49 1.54
CA PHE A 650 32.24 -55.11 2.57
C PHE A 650 30.80 -55.51 2.22
N LEU A 651 30.37 -55.30 0.97
CA LEU A 651 29.02 -55.65 0.53
C LEU A 651 28.84 -57.16 0.29
N ARG A 652 29.92 -57.93 0.13
CA ARG A 652 29.97 -59.33 -0.34
C ARG A 652 29.50 -59.45 -1.80
N LYS A 653 30.24 -58.78 -2.67
CA LYS A 653 30.06 -58.73 -4.14
C LYS A 653 31.39 -58.98 -4.82
N ASP A 654 31.36 -59.49 -6.04
CA ASP A 654 32.53 -59.59 -6.90
C ASP A 654 32.99 -58.20 -7.37
N VAL A 655 34.25 -58.08 -7.78
CA VAL A 655 34.82 -56.84 -8.32
C VAL A 655 34.49 -56.70 -9.81
N PRO A 656 33.83 -55.62 -10.26
CA PRO A 656 33.60 -55.35 -11.68
C PRO A 656 34.92 -55.13 -12.44
N GLY A 657 34.95 -55.55 -13.72
CA GLY A 657 36.07 -55.27 -14.63
C GLY A 657 36.14 -53.82 -15.15
N GLU A 658 35.09 -53.04 -14.93
CA GLU A 658 35.01 -51.61 -15.27
C GLU A 658 35.75 -50.75 -14.24
N PRO A 659 36.32 -49.58 -14.60
CA PRO A 659 36.90 -48.65 -13.62
C PRO A 659 35.84 -48.09 -12.66
N PHE A 660 36.23 -47.86 -11.40
CA PHE A 660 35.32 -47.32 -10.38
C PHE A 660 34.77 -45.94 -10.81
N PRO A 661 33.44 -45.72 -10.78
CA PRO A 661 32.83 -44.52 -11.35
C PRO A 661 33.23 -43.25 -10.58
N ARG A 662 33.71 -42.25 -11.33
CA ARG A 662 34.03 -40.91 -10.81
C ARG A 662 33.21 -39.85 -11.56
N VAL A 663 31.96 -39.69 -11.14
CA VAL A 663 31.04 -38.71 -11.71
C VAL A 663 31.44 -37.32 -11.21
N ASN A 664 31.93 -36.46 -12.11
CA ASN A 664 32.14 -35.04 -11.82
C ASN A 664 30.85 -34.27 -12.07
N ASP A 665 30.53 -33.37 -11.15
CA ASP A 665 29.19 -33.42 -10.57
C ASP A 665 28.53 -32.04 -10.57
N SER A 666 29.26 -30.99 -10.17
CA SER A 666 28.74 -29.61 -10.10
C SER A 666 28.26 -29.07 -11.44
N LYS A 667 29.05 -29.20 -12.52
CA LYS A 667 28.67 -28.67 -13.87
C LYS A 667 27.43 -29.38 -14.44
N ASN A 668 27.31 -30.69 -14.23
CA ASN A 668 26.20 -31.49 -14.73
C ASN A 668 24.92 -31.20 -13.94
N ILE A 669 25.02 -31.05 -12.61
CA ILE A 669 23.90 -30.66 -11.75
C ILE A 669 23.42 -29.24 -12.07
N GLU A 670 24.32 -28.27 -12.28
CA GLU A 670 23.95 -26.90 -12.68
C GLU A 670 23.15 -26.87 -14.00
N ALA A 671 23.59 -27.62 -15.02
CA ALA A 671 22.89 -27.74 -16.30
C ALA A 671 21.53 -28.46 -16.16
N PHE A 672 21.47 -29.54 -15.37
CA PHE A 672 20.24 -30.28 -15.10
C PHE A 672 19.20 -29.43 -14.37
N ILE A 673 19.60 -28.72 -13.30
CA ILE A 673 18.73 -27.79 -12.56
C ILE A 673 18.15 -26.75 -13.51
N ASN A 674 19.01 -26.05 -14.29
CA ASN A 674 18.56 -25.00 -15.21
C ASN A 674 17.53 -25.53 -16.23
N LYS A 675 17.74 -26.75 -16.77
CA LYS A 675 16.81 -27.40 -17.68
C LYS A 675 15.48 -27.75 -17.01
N GLN A 676 15.51 -28.33 -15.81
CA GLN A 676 14.28 -28.71 -15.08
C GLN A 676 13.46 -27.48 -14.67
N VAL A 677 14.10 -26.41 -14.16
CA VAL A 677 13.41 -25.16 -13.81
C VAL A 677 12.68 -24.57 -15.03
N ALA A 678 13.30 -24.59 -16.22
CA ALA A 678 12.65 -24.12 -17.45
C ALA A 678 11.43 -24.97 -17.84
N VAL A 679 11.54 -26.31 -17.79
CA VAL A 679 10.43 -27.23 -18.09
C VAL A 679 9.26 -27.03 -17.11
N LEU A 680 9.53 -26.95 -15.81
CA LEU A 680 8.51 -26.74 -14.78
C LEU A 680 7.87 -25.34 -14.90
N THR A 681 8.64 -24.32 -15.28
CA THR A 681 8.09 -22.98 -15.57
C THR A 681 7.06 -23.05 -16.70
N LEU A 682 7.40 -23.68 -17.83
CA LEU A 682 6.49 -23.84 -18.98
C LEU A 682 5.23 -24.65 -18.62
N MET A 683 5.38 -25.73 -17.84
CA MET A 683 4.23 -26.50 -17.34
C MET A 683 3.31 -25.66 -16.46
N SER A 684 3.87 -24.85 -15.53
CA SER A 684 3.08 -24.01 -14.63
C SER A 684 2.27 -22.94 -15.39
N VAL A 685 2.86 -22.31 -16.42
CA VAL A 685 2.17 -21.38 -17.31
C VAL A 685 1.04 -22.09 -18.07
N GLY A 686 1.26 -23.31 -18.57
CA GLY A 686 0.22 -24.12 -19.20
C GLY A 686 -0.96 -24.44 -18.29
N VAL A 687 -0.72 -24.72 -17.00
CA VAL A 687 -1.78 -24.95 -16.00
C VAL A 687 -2.54 -23.67 -15.69
N VAL A 688 -1.84 -22.53 -15.52
CA VAL A 688 -2.49 -21.23 -15.28
C VAL A 688 -3.36 -20.82 -16.47
N LEU A 689 -2.86 -20.94 -17.70
CA LEU A 689 -3.65 -20.64 -18.90
C LEU A 689 -4.90 -21.52 -19.01
N LYS A 690 -4.79 -22.82 -18.71
CA LYS A 690 -5.96 -23.73 -18.68
C LYS A 690 -6.97 -23.37 -17.58
N ARG A 691 -6.52 -22.92 -16.40
CA ARG A 691 -7.41 -22.48 -15.31
C ARG A 691 -8.03 -21.10 -15.56
N MET A 692 -7.35 -20.22 -16.31
CA MET A 692 -7.86 -18.91 -16.70
C MET A 692 -8.82 -18.98 -17.90
N ALA A 693 -8.72 -19.98 -18.78
CA ALA A 693 -9.54 -20.07 -19.99
C ALA A 693 -11.08 -20.02 -19.74
N PRO A 694 -11.67 -20.71 -18.74
CA PRO A 694 -13.11 -20.61 -18.45
C PRO A 694 -13.50 -19.24 -17.87
N ILE A 695 -12.62 -18.65 -17.05
CA ILE A 695 -12.80 -17.31 -16.48
C ILE A 695 -12.74 -16.27 -17.59
N LEU A 696 -11.88 -16.48 -18.60
CA LEU A 696 -11.79 -15.63 -19.78
C LEU A 696 -12.97 -15.82 -20.73
N THR A 697 -13.57 -17.01 -20.92
CA THR A 697 -14.74 -17.15 -21.79
C THR A 697 -16.02 -16.60 -21.14
N PHE A 698 -16.31 -16.92 -19.88
CA PHE A 698 -17.44 -16.32 -19.15
C PHE A 698 -17.23 -14.82 -18.92
N GLY A 699 -16.02 -14.43 -18.53
CA GLY A 699 -15.63 -13.04 -18.32
C GLY A 699 -15.73 -12.22 -19.60
N LEU A 700 -15.20 -12.70 -20.72
CA LEU A 700 -15.29 -11.99 -22.01
C LEU A 700 -16.74 -11.92 -22.51
N GLY A 701 -17.55 -12.97 -22.34
CA GLY A 701 -18.98 -12.93 -22.68
C GLY A 701 -19.74 -11.85 -21.89
N TYR A 702 -19.53 -11.79 -20.57
CA TYR A 702 -20.15 -10.78 -19.71
C TYR A 702 -19.59 -9.37 -19.96
N TRP A 703 -18.28 -9.23 -20.21
CA TRP A 703 -17.57 -7.97 -20.44
C TRP A 703 -17.90 -7.35 -21.81
N VAL A 704 -18.08 -8.17 -22.86
CA VAL A 704 -18.62 -7.75 -24.16
C VAL A 704 -20.07 -7.30 -24.03
N ALA A 705 -20.86 -7.90 -23.14
CA ALA A 705 -22.25 -7.49 -22.87
C ALA A 705 -22.37 -6.22 -22.00
N GLN A 706 -21.42 -5.96 -21.08
CA GLN A 706 -21.56 -4.92 -20.04
C GLN A 706 -20.67 -3.67 -20.20
N ARG A 707 -19.42 -3.77 -20.73
CA ARG A 707 -18.52 -2.69 -21.22
C ARG A 707 -17.06 -3.15 -21.23
N GLY A 708 -16.34 -2.89 -22.34
CA GLY A 708 -14.90 -3.15 -22.42
C GLY A 708 -14.00 -1.99 -21.98
N ILE A 709 -13.07 -2.24 -21.05
CA ILE A 709 -11.68 -1.73 -20.90
C ILE A 709 -11.12 -2.09 -19.50
N SER A 710 -9.79 -2.23 -19.36
CA SER A 710 -9.12 -2.46 -18.07
C SER A 710 -7.96 -1.47 -17.79
N ILE A 711 -7.80 -1.21 -16.49
CA ILE A 711 -6.71 -0.62 -15.70
C ILE A 711 -5.42 -0.19 -16.43
N SER A 712 -5.10 1.12 -16.33
CA SER A 712 -3.72 1.67 -16.33
C SER A 712 -3.69 3.07 -15.69
N GLY A 713 -4.14 3.15 -14.43
CA GLY A 713 -4.40 4.43 -13.74
C GLY A 713 -3.46 4.72 -12.57
N ALA A 714 -2.43 5.54 -12.81
CA ALA A 714 -1.70 6.32 -11.77
C ALA A 714 -0.76 7.43 -12.31
N LEU A 715 -0.81 7.81 -13.61
CA LEU A 715 0.18 8.74 -14.20
C LEU A 715 -0.31 9.50 -15.46
N LYS A 716 -1.57 9.98 -15.46
CA LYS A 716 -2.20 10.67 -16.62
C LYS A 716 -3.02 11.91 -16.23
N THR A 717 -2.40 12.86 -15.52
CA THR A 717 -3.08 14.06 -14.97
C THR A 717 -2.57 15.41 -15.50
N LEU A 718 -1.89 15.45 -16.65
CA LEU A 718 -1.96 16.59 -17.60
C LEU A 718 -1.53 16.13 -19.00
N GLN A 719 -2.10 16.70 -20.06
CA GLN A 719 -1.61 16.53 -21.44
C GLN A 719 -1.26 17.89 -22.03
N LEU A 720 -0.02 18.02 -22.54
CA LEU A 720 0.48 19.29 -23.07
C LEU A 720 -0.24 19.69 -24.36
N ARG A 721 -0.48 21.00 -24.49
CA ARG A 721 -0.98 21.65 -25.71
C ARG A 721 0.10 22.54 -26.29
N LEU A 722 -0.08 22.96 -27.55
CA LEU A 722 0.83 23.91 -28.21
C LEU A 722 1.01 25.21 -27.39
N ASN A 723 -0.07 25.72 -26.79
CA ASN A 723 -0.01 26.88 -25.90
C ASN A 723 0.89 26.64 -24.69
N ASN A 724 0.88 25.46 -24.05
CA ASN A 724 1.79 25.20 -22.92
C ASN A 724 3.26 25.23 -23.35
N VAL A 725 3.57 24.74 -24.56
CA VAL A 725 4.92 24.81 -25.14
C VAL A 725 5.31 26.26 -25.46
N GLU A 726 4.35 27.11 -25.84
CA GLU A 726 4.56 28.56 -26.04
C GLU A 726 4.73 29.32 -24.72
N ASP A 727 3.89 29.03 -23.72
CA ASP A 727 3.90 29.61 -22.37
C ASP A 727 5.25 29.32 -21.67
N MET A 728 5.67 28.05 -21.66
CA MET A 728 6.97 27.64 -21.09
C MET A 728 8.15 28.30 -21.81
N ALA A 729 8.09 28.44 -23.13
CA ALA A 729 9.15 29.10 -23.91
C ALA A 729 9.20 30.61 -23.66
N ASN A 730 8.05 31.26 -23.50
CA ASN A 730 7.95 32.69 -23.13
C ASN A 730 8.48 32.93 -21.71
N GLN A 731 8.14 32.07 -20.74
CA GLN A 731 8.68 32.13 -19.38
C GLN A 731 10.21 31.98 -19.39
N LEU A 732 10.73 30.93 -20.04
CA LEU A 732 12.17 30.69 -20.14
C LEU A 732 12.92 31.81 -20.90
N LEU A 733 12.28 32.46 -21.88
CA LEU A 733 12.83 33.63 -22.58
C LEU A 733 12.90 34.86 -21.66
N SER A 734 11.84 35.13 -20.90
CA SER A 734 11.79 36.25 -19.94
C SER A 734 12.80 36.12 -18.79
N THR A 735 13.24 34.90 -18.45
CA THR A 735 14.32 34.64 -17.47
C THR A 735 15.73 34.68 -18.08
N ARG A 736 15.88 35.05 -19.36
CA ARG A 736 17.17 35.06 -20.10
C ARG A 736 17.44 36.36 -20.87
N SER A 737 16.62 37.39 -20.64
CA SER A 737 16.69 38.67 -21.36
C SER A 737 16.20 39.78 -20.43
N ASP A 738 16.97 40.86 -20.31
CA ASP A 738 16.59 42.01 -19.46
C ASP A 738 15.32 42.70 -19.97
N ASP A 739 15.03 42.56 -21.27
CA ASP A 739 13.75 42.90 -21.88
C ASP A 739 12.67 41.84 -21.57
N SER A 740 11.91 42.07 -20.50
CA SER A 740 10.77 41.25 -20.10
C SER A 740 9.56 41.32 -21.04
N THR A 741 9.56 42.20 -22.05
CA THR A 741 8.47 42.29 -23.05
C THR A 741 8.63 41.27 -24.18
N ARG A 742 9.85 40.76 -24.39
CA ARG A 742 10.20 39.82 -25.47
C ARG A 742 9.40 38.52 -25.40
N ARG A 743 8.81 38.10 -26.53
CA ARG A 743 8.03 36.84 -26.65
C ARG A 743 8.49 36.04 -27.86
N VAL A 744 8.26 34.73 -27.83
CA VAL A 744 8.41 33.89 -29.02
C VAL A 744 7.31 34.22 -30.04
N GLY A 745 7.63 34.24 -31.33
CA GLY A 745 6.65 34.59 -32.36
C GLY A 745 5.53 33.54 -32.49
N LYS A 746 4.31 33.95 -32.87
CA LYS A 746 3.06 33.15 -32.91
C LYS A 746 3.07 31.81 -33.68
N LYS A 747 4.15 31.47 -34.38
CA LYS A 747 4.35 30.17 -35.06
C LYS A 747 5.40 29.28 -34.37
N TRP A 748 6.05 29.75 -33.29
CA TRP A 748 7.22 29.14 -32.69
C TRP A 748 6.92 27.76 -32.10
N ALA A 749 5.86 27.60 -31.30
CA ALA A 749 5.52 26.31 -30.68
C ALA A 749 5.13 25.26 -31.73
N GLY A 750 4.35 25.65 -32.74
CA GLY A 750 4.03 24.79 -33.89
C GLY A 750 5.27 24.38 -34.69
N ASN A 751 6.20 25.32 -34.92
CA ASN A 751 7.46 25.03 -35.61
C ASN A 751 8.45 24.26 -34.72
N PHE A 752 8.38 24.36 -33.40
CA PHE A 752 9.18 23.56 -32.46
C PHE A 752 8.74 22.10 -32.51
N VAL A 753 7.43 21.83 -32.36
CA VAL A 753 6.86 20.49 -32.48
C VAL A 753 7.14 19.90 -33.87
N LYS A 754 6.94 20.65 -34.96
CA LYS A 754 7.27 20.19 -36.33
C LYS A 754 8.76 19.87 -36.58
N ARG A 755 9.68 20.34 -35.73
CA ARG A 755 11.13 20.05 -35.82
C ARG A 755 11.58 18.93 -34.87
N ARG A 756 10.65 18.28 -34.17
CA ARG A 756 10.88 17.21 -33.21
C ARG A 756 10.09 15.96 -33.63
N PRO A 757 10.71 14.98 -34.33
CA PRO A 757 10.00 13.81 -34.84
C PRO A 757 9.39 12.92 -33.75
N GLU A 758 9.80 13.12 -32.49
CA GLU A 758 9.26 12.46 -31.31
C GLU A 758 7.82 12.94 -30.96
N LEU A 759 7.36 14.07 -31.53
CA LEU A 759 6.12 14.76 -31.14
C LEU A 759 5.09 14.84 -32.29
N GLN A 760 3.81 14.64 -31.96
CA GLN A 760 2.68 14.78 -32.90
C GLN A 760 1.55 15.63 -32.30
N THR A 761 0.81 16.33 -33.16
CA THR A 761 -0.43 17.04 -32.80
C THR A 761 -1.65 16.29 -33.31
N ARG A 762 -2.68 16.08 -32.48
CA ARG A 762 -3.91 15.39 -32.89
C ARG A 762 -5.19 16.16 -32.52
N LEU A 763 -6.18 16.04 -33.41
CA LEU A 763 -7.52 16.63 -33.28
C LEU A 763 -8.52 15.60 -32.72
N SER A 764 -9.55 16.09 -32.04
CA SER A 764 -10.73 15.32 -31.62
C SER A 764 -12.00 16.06 -32.05
N ARG A 765 -12.96 15.34 -32.63
CA ARG A 765 -14.26 15.85 -33.08
C ARG A 765 -15.37 14.86 -32.71
N LYS A 766 -16.56 15.37 -32.43
CA LYS A 766 -17.83 14.67 -32.68
C LYS A 766 -18.33 15.08 -34.07
N TYR A 767 -19.08 14.20 -34.72
CA TYR A 767 -19.87 14.48 -35.91
C TYR A 767 -21.19 13.71 -35.75
N ASP A 768 -22.31 14.34 -36.09
CA ASP A 768 -23.64 13.77 -35.82
C ASP A 768 -24.23 13.17 -37.09
N TYR A 769 -24.59 11.89 -37.02
CA TYR A 769 -25.03 11.10 -38.18
C TYR A 769 -26.43 11.46 -38.67
N GLN A 770 -27.27 12.12 -37.86
CA GLN A 770 -28.60 12.52 -38.32
C GLN A 770 -28.62 13.83 -39.14
N ARG A 771 -27.68 14.76 -38.91
CA ARG A 771 -27.69 16.08 -39.56
C ARG A 771 -27.49 15.99 -41.09
N ALA A 772 -26.66 15.05 -41.54
CA ALA A 772 -26.40 14.77 -42.95
C ALA A 772 -27.60 14.19 -43.74
N LYS A 773 -28.81 14.11 -43.15
CA LYS A 773 -30.05 13.74 -43.84
C LYS A 773 -31.03 14.91 -44.03
N CYS A 774 -30.74 16.09 -43.48
CA CYS A 774 -31.67 17.23 -43.46
C CYS A 774 -31.15 18.46 -44.22
N GLU A 775 -29.97 18.37 -44.83
CA GLU A 775 -29.29 19.44 -45.56
C GLU A 775 -29.83 19.58 -47.01
N ASP A 776 -31.16 19.70 -47.16
CA ASP A 776 -31.83 19.92 -48.45
C ASP A 776 -31.65 21.39 -48.93
N PRO A 777 -30.95 21.64 -50.06
CA PRO A 777 -30.79 22.98 -50.61
C PRO A 777 -32.12 23.66 -50.98
N ALA A 778 -33.15 22.90 -51.35
CA ALA A 778 -34.46 23.46 -51.73
C ALA A 778 -35.25 23.95 -50.50
N LEU A 779 -35.16 23.23 -49.38
CA LEU A 779 -35.73 23.66 -48.08
C LEU A 779 -35.04 24.93 -47.56
N ILE A 780 -33.70 24.96 -47.60
CA ILE A 780 -32.88 26.09 -47.13
C ILE A 780 -33.11 27.33 -48.02
N SER A 781 -33.16 27.16 -49.34
CA SER A 781 -33.42 28.27 -50.29
C SER A 781 -34.79 28.92 -50.06
N LYS A 782 -35.85 28.12 -49.86
CA LYS A 782 -37.19 28.63 -49.51
C LYS A 782 -37.21 29.42 -48.20
N TRP A 783 -36.38 29.04 -47.24
CA TRP A 783 -36.27 29.77 -45.97
C TRP A 783 -35.61 31.14 -46.13
N PHE A 784 -34.55 31.25 -46.93
CA PHE A 784 -33.96 32.57 -47.25
C PHE A 784 -34.96 33.48 -47.97
N GLN A 785 -35.72 32.94 -48.93
CA GLN A 785 -36.81 33.66 -49.61
C GLN A 785 -37.89 34.15 -48.62
N LEU A 786 -38.22 33.35 -47.60
CA LEU A 786 -39.14 33.75 -46.53
C LEU A 786 -38.56 34.90 -45.68
N VAL A 787 -37.28 34.84 -45.30
CA VAL A 787 -36.60 35.91 -44.55
C VAL A 787 -36.61 37.23 -45.35
N GLU A 788 -36.30 37.18 -46.64
CA GLU A 788 -36.34 38.33 -47.54
C GLU A 788 -37.75 38.90 -47.71
N ALA A 789 -38.75 38.05 -47.96
CA ALA A 789 -40.15 38.45 -48.08
C ALA A 789 -40.72 39.06 -46.78
N VAL A 790 -40.35 38.54 -45.61
CA VAL A 790 -40.77 39.08 -44.31
C VAL A 790 -40.12 40.45 -44.05
N LYS A 791 -38.82 40.61 -44.32
CA LYS A 791 -38.13 41.91 -44.23
C LYS A 791 -38.80 42.96 -45.12
N ALA A 792 -39.10 42.60 -46.37
CA ALA A 792 -39.78 43.47 -47.32
C ALA A 792 -41.22 43.83 -46.87
N LYS A 793 -41.99 42.84 -46.37
CA LYS A 793 -43.38 43.04 -45.93
C LYS A 793 -43.52 44.02 -44.77
N TYR A 794 -42.61 43.97 -43.78
CA TYR A 794 -42.68 44.77 -42.56
C TYR A 794 -41.65 45.91 -42.51
N GLY A 795 -40.93 46.17 -43.61
CA GLY A 795 -39.96 47.26 -43.72
C GLY A 795 -38.76 47.15 -42.78
N ILE A 796 -38.31 45.94 -42.44
CA ILE A 796 -37.31 45.67 -41.40
C ILE A 796 -35.90 45.91 -41.93
N ALA A 797 -35.21 46.91 -41.37
CA ALA A 797 -33.82 47.23 -41.67
C ALA A 797 -32.85 46.16 -41.16
N ASP A 798 -31.68 46.02 -41.79
CA ASP A 798 -30.65 45.05 -41.39
C ASP A 798 -30.20 45.21 -39.92
N ASN A 799 -30.28 46.42 -39.36
CA ASN A 799 -29.96 46.71 -37.95
C ASN A 799 -30.96 46.06 -36.97
N ASP A 800 -32.21 45.88 -37.39
CA ASP A 800 -33.33 45.39 -36.56
C ASP A 800 -33.54 43.88 -36.69
N ILE A 801 -32.53 43.18 -37.24
CA ILE A 801 -32.47 41.73 -37.32
C ILE A 801 -31.68 41.20 -36.13
N TYR A 802 -32.36 40.42 -35.31
CA TYR A 802 -31.83 39.79 -34.12
C TYR A 802 -31.87 38.27 -34.23
N ASN A 803 -30.99 37.64 -33.48
CA ASN A 803 -30.93 36.20 -33.32
C ASN A 803 -30.83 35.85 -31.84
N PHE A 804 -31.55 34.82 -31.41
CA PHE A 804 -31.31 34.20 -30.11
C PHE A 804 -31.14 32.69 -30.22
N ASP A 805 -30.45 32.14 -29.22
CA ASP A 805 -30.11 30.73 -29.14
C ASP A 805 -29.84 30.35 -27.67
N GLU A 806 -30.06 29.09 -27.32
CA GLU A 806 -29.77 28.57 -25.98
C GLU A 806 -28.42 27.86 -25.94
N THR A 807 -27.73 27.91 -24.79
CA THR A 807 -26.48 27.18 -24.65
C THR A 807 -26.24 26.68 -23.22
N GLY A 808 -26.29 25.35 -23.10
CA GLY A 808 -26.02 24.64 -21.86
C GLY A 808 -24.52 24.49 -21.56
N PHE A 809 -24.16 24.79 -20.32
CA PHE A 809 -22.86 24.52 -19.71
C PHE A 809 -23.03 23.57 -18.52
N ALA A 810 -22.46 22.37 -18.60
CA ALA A 810 -22.19 21.59 -17.39
C ALA A 810 -20.98 22.19 -16.67
N MET A 811 -21.11 22.51 -15.38
CA MET A 811 -20.12 23.24 -14.58
C MET A 811 -18.82 22.43 -14.35
N GLY A 812 -17.96 22.40 -15.37
CA GLY A 812 -16.70 21.67 -15.33
C GLY A 812 -16.28 21.01 -16.65
N MET A 813 -17.16 20.91 -17.67
CA MET A 813 -16.79 20.28 -18.94
C MET A 813 -15.89 21.18 -19.81
N ILE A 814 -14.71 20.64 -20.17
CA ILE A 814 -13.76 21.24 -21.13
C ILE A 814 -14.13 20.82 -22.56
N SER A 815 -14.10 21.75 -23.52
CA SER A 815 -14.45 21.52 -24.92
C SER A 815 -13.36 20.81 -25.75
N THR A 816 -13.75 20.18 -26.86
CA THR A 816 -12.84 19.44 -27.77
C THR A 816 -11.74 20.34 -28.34
N THR A 817 -10.49 20.05 -28.00
CA THR A 817 -9.31 20.88 -28.31
C THR A 817 -8.14 20.00 -28.80
N THR A 818 -7.25 20.57 -29.62
CA THR A 818 -6.02 19.91 -30.12
C THR A 818 -5.02 19.66 -28.98
N VAL A 819 -4.43 18.46 -28.94
CA VAL A 819 -3.40 18.07 -27.96
C VAL A 819 -2.09 17.63 -28.63
N VAL A 820 -0.99 17.68 -27.88
CA VAL A 820 0.34 17.19 -28.29
C VAL A 820 0.61 15.85 -27.59
N THR A 821 1.06 14.84 -28.33
CA THR A 821 1.37 13.49 -27.81
C THR A 821 2.68 12.97 -28.41
N GLY A 822 3.31 12.00 -27.74
CA GLY A 822 4.39 11.20 -28.34
C GLY A 822 3.92 10.44 -29.59
N ALA A 823 4.82 10.18 -30.52
CA ALA A 823 4.50 9.64 -31.84
C ALA A 823 3.92 8.21 -31.79
N GLU A 824 4.43 7.40 -30.87
CA GLU A 824 4.06 6.01 -30.58
C GLU A 824 2.66 5.82 -29.95
N SER A 825 1.99 6.90 -29.50
CA SER A 825 0.63 6.81 -28.94
C SER A 825 -0.37 6.33 -29.99
N ARG A 826 -1.00 5.16 -29.79
CA ARG A 826 -2.02 4.61 -30.72
C ARG A 826 -3.46 4.98 -30.36
N ASP A 827 -3.73 5.43 -29.14
CA ASP A 827 -5.09 5.73 -28.66
C ASP A 827 -5.61 7.13 -29.04
N LYS A 828 -6.95 7.28 -29.01
CA LYS A 828 -7.61 8.59 -28.98
C LYS A 828 -7.50 9.19 -27.57
N ALA A 829 -6.97 10.41 -27.48
CA ALA A 829 -6.83 11.13 -26.22
C ALA A 829 -8.19 11.36 -25.53
N LYS A 830 -8.24 11.15 -24.21
CA LYS A 830 -9.39 11.41 -23.34
C LYS A 830 -8.96 12.43 -22.28
N LEU A 831 -9.69 13.54 -22.16
CA LEU A 831 -9.52 14.47 -21.04
C LEU A 831 -10.22 13.93 -19.79
N ALA A 832 -9.59 14.10 -18.63
CA ALA A 832 -10.29 13.98 -17.35
C ALA A 832 -11.24 15.17 -17.18
N GLN A 833 -12.41 14.93 -16.59
CA GLN A 833 -13.40 15.97 -16.29
C GLN A 833 -13.57 16.07 -14.76
N PRO A 834 -13.62 17.29 -14.19
CA PRO A 834 -13.99 17.48 -12.79
C PRO A 834 -15.43 16.98 -12.52
N GLY A 835 -15.69 16.59 -11.27
CA GLY A 835 -16.86 15.78 -10.92
C GLY A 835 -18.21 16.51 -10.85
N ASN A 836 -18.27 17.85 -10.91
CA ASN A 836 -19.55 18.55 -10.90
C ASN A 836 -20.26 18.39 -12.26
N ARG A 837 -21.57 18.16 -12.21
CA ARG A 837 -22.47 17.98 -13.37
C ARG A 837 -23.74 18.84 -13.27
N GLU A 838 -23.77 19.79 -12.35
CA GLU A 838 -24.79 20.82 -12.33
C GLU A 838 -24.77 21.59 -13.66
N TRP A 839 -25.96 21.79 -14.26
CA TRP A 839 -26.12 22.51 -15.51
C TRP A 839 -26.50 23.96 -15.24
N ALA A 840 -25.97 24.85 -16.07
CA ALA A 840 -26.47 26.19 -16.27
C ALA A 840 -26.79 26.37 -17.75
N THR A 841 -27.95 26.97 -18.04
CA THR A 841 -28.35 27.33 -19.41
C THR A 841 -28.23 28.83 -19.56
N VAL A 842 -27.62 29.30 -20.66
CA VAL A 842 -27.59 30.72 -20.99
C VAL A 842 -28.37 30.93 -22.27
N ILE A 843 -29.41 31.77 -22.20
CA ILE A 843 -30.10 32.29 -23.38
C ILE A 843 -29.40 33.58 -23.78
N GLN A 844 -28.94 33.67 -25.03
CA GLN A 844 -28.26 34.86 -25.55
C GLN A 844 -28.99 35.44 -26.74
N GLY A 845 -29.15 36.77 -26.77
CA GLY A 845 -29.60 37.52 -27.96
C GLY A 845 -28.49 38.38 -28.56
N VAL A 846 -28.41 38.47 -29.88
CA VAL A 846 -27.47 39.34 -30.62
C VAL A 846 -28.16 40.01 -31.80
N GLY A 847 -27.81 41.26 -32.08
CA GLY A 847 -28.29 42.03 -33.25
C GLY A 847 -27.24 42.07 -34.36
N ALA A 848 -27.69 42.08 -35.62
CA ALA A 848 -26.82 41.96 -36.79
C ALA A 848 -25.80 43.10 -36.96
N GLU A 849 -26.06 44.28 -36.37
CA GLU A 849 -25.08 45.38 -36.29
C GLU A 849 -23.80 44.97 -35.52
N GLY A 850 -23.84 43.91 -34.72
CA GLY A 850 -22.74 43.47 -33.85
C GLY A 850 -22.96 43.81 -32.38
N TRP A 851 -24.17 44.19 -31.98
CA TRP A 851 -24.50 44.40 -30.57
C TRP A 851 -25.03 43.11 -29.92
N ALA A 852 -24.86 42.98 -28.60
CA ALA A 852 -25.28 41.83 -27.82
C ALA A 852 -26.15 42.28 -26.66
N LEU A 853 -27.26 41.56 -26.44
CA LEU A 853 -28.10 41.77 -25.27
C LEU A 853 -27.37 41.28 -23.99
N PRO A 854 -27.73 41.81 -22.80
CA PRO A 854 -27.26 41.25 -21.54
C PRO A 854 -27.69 39.78 -21.44
N PRO A 855 -26.78 38.83 -21.12
CA PRO A 855 -27.10 37.41 -21.06
C PRO A 855 -28.10 37.09 -19.95
N PHE A 856 -28.91 36.07 -20.21
CA PHE A 856 -29.94 35.58 -19.29
C PHE A 856 -29.51 34.18 -18.81
N ILE A 857 -29.06 34.10 -17.56
CA ILE A 857 -28.35 32.94 -17.02
C ILE A 857 -29.27 32.15 -16.10
N ILE A 858 -29.71 30.97 -16.53
CA ILE A 858 -30.55 30.06 -15.75
C ILE A 858 -29.65 29.12 -14.95
N LEU A 859 -29.83 29.11 -13.63
CA LEU A 859 -29.13 28.22 -12.70
C LEU A 859 -30.12 27.27 -12.02
N ALA A 860 -29.70 26.03 -11.75
CA ALA A 860 -30.51 25.11 -10.96
C ALA A 860 -30.71 25.61 -9.51
N GLY A 861 -31.92 25.53 -8.96
CA GLY A 861 -32.20 25.70 -7.52
C GLY A 861 -33.32 26.69 -7.19
N GLN A 862 -33.61 26.81 -5.89
CA GLN A 862 -34.84 27.46 -5.38
C GLN A 862 -34.63 28.86 -4.76
N TYR A 863 -33.39 29.26 -4.45
CA TYR A 863 -33.11 30.53 -3.76
C TYR A 863 -31.93 31.27 -4.38
N HIS A 864 -32.10 32.57 -4.59
CA HIS A 864 -31.02 33.49 -4.91
C HIS A 864 -30.14 33.72 -3.69
N LEU A 865 -28.81 33.63 -3.86
CA LEU A 865 -27.83 33.81 -2.79
C LEU A 865 -27.06 35.12 -2.96
N ALA A 866 -26.93 35.91 -1.89
CA ALA A 866 -26.24 37.20 -1.87
C ALA A 866 -24.82 37.16 -2.48
N SER A 867 -24.11 36.04 -2.31
CA SER A 867 -22.78 35.82 -2.84
C SER A 867 -22.71 35.82 -4.37
N TRP A 868 -23.77 35.42 -5.09
CA TRP A 868 -23.77 35.36 -6.56
C TRP A 868 -23.74 36.73 -7.21
N TYR A 869 -24.12 37.77 -6.48
CA TYR A 869 -24.16 39.16 -6.91
C TYR A 869 -22.92 39.89 -6.40
N THR A 870 -22.74 39.94 -5.07
CA THR A 870 -21.64 40.65 -4.39
C THR A 870 -20.22 40.17 -4.75
N ALA A 871 -20.02 38.88 -5.06
CA ALA A 871 -18.68 38.32 -5.24
C ALA A 871 -18.23 38.16 -6.70
N THR A 872 -19.12 38.34 -7.68
CA THR A 872 -18.89 37.92 -9.08
C THR A 872 -18.52 39.05 -10.03
N LYS A 873 -18.81 40.31 -9.65
CA LYS A 873 -18.59 41.52 -10.49
C LYS A 873 -19.21 41.38 -11.89
N LEU A 874 -20.45 40.94 -11.95
CA LEU A 874 -21.25 40.92 -13.19
C LEU A 874 -21.77 42.34 -13.49
N PRO A 875 -21.98 42.71 -14.78
CA PRO A 875 -22.62 43.98 -15.13
C PRO A 875 -24.06 44.08 -14.62
N ALA A 876 -24.47 45.30 -14.27
CA ALA A 876 -25.71 45.62 -13.55
C ALA A 876 -27.01 45.12 -14.23
N ASP A 877 -26.97 44.97 -15.55
CA ASP A 877 -28.06 44.61 -16.46
C ASP A 877 -28.17 43.11 -16.77
N TRP A 878 -27.25 42.28 -16.28
CA TRP A 878 -27.30 40.82 -16.45
C TRP A 878 -28.41 40.19 -15.58
N VAL A 879 -29.08 39.17 -16.11
CA VAL A 879 -30.17 38.46 -15.42
C VAL A 879 -29.70 37.11 -14.92
N ILE A 880 -29.96 36.80 -13.65
CA ILE A 880 -29.90 35.42 -13.14
C ILE A 880 -31.34 34.93 -12.91
N ALA A 881 -31.63 33.76 -13.45
CA ALA A 881 -32.91 33.07 -13.35
C ALA A 881 -32.73 31.72 -12.64
N LEU A 882 -33.83 31.18 -12.11
CA LEU A 882 -33.86 29.92 -11.37
C LEU A 882 -34.92 28.96 -11.90
N SER A 883 -34.53 27.69 -12.05
CA SER A 883 -35.44 26.55 -12.27
C SER A 883 -34.94 25.32 -11.50
N ASP A 884 -35.79 24.33 -11.22
CA ASP A 884 -35.37 23.17 -10.40
C ASP A 884 -34.25 22.33 -11.04
N ASN A 885 -34.12 22.36 -12.37
CA ASN A 885 -33.19 21.54 -13.14
C ASN A 885 -32.10 22.33 -13.90
N GLY A 886 -32.17 23.66 -13.96
CA GLY A 886 -31.25 24.52 -14.71
C GLY A 886 -31.54 24.64 -16.21
N TRP A 887 -32.70 24.19 -16.67
CA TRP A 887 -33.19 24.33 -18.05
C TRP A 887 -34.25 25.43 -18.14
N THR A 888 -34.52 25.88 -19.36
CA THR A 888 -35.59 26.85 -19.67
C THR A 888 -36.99 26.22 -19.50
N THR A 889 -37.96 27.07 -19.16
CA THR A 889 -39.40 26.76 -19.16
C THR A 889 -40.13 27.83 -19.99
N ASN A 890 -41.40 27.60 -20.32
CA ASN A 890 -42.19 28.55 -21.13
C ASN A 890 -42.29 29.94 -20.46
N GLU A 891 -42.34 29.97 -19.14
CA GLU A 891 -42.39 31.18 -18.32
C GLU A 891 -41.05 31.93 -18.36
N LEU A 892 -39.93 31.20 -18.33
CA LEU A 892 -38.59 31.78 -18.47
C LEU A 892 -38.30 32.26 -19.90
N ALA A 893 -38.82 31.57 -20.92
CA ALA A 893 -38.75 32.02 -22.31
C ALA A 893 -39.54 33.32 -22.54
N LEU A 894 -40.73 33.46 -21.92
CA LEU A 894 -41.50 34.70 -21.94
C LEU A 894 -40.82 35.85 -21.18
N GLN A 895 -40.24 35.58 -20.01
CA GLN A 895 -39.43 36.57 -19.26
C GLN A 895 -38.17 36.99 -20.04
N TRP A 896 -37.56 36.06 -20.79
CA TRP A 896 -36.48 36.39 -21.71
C TRP A 896 -36.96 37.27 -22.88
N LEU A 897 -38.15 37.02 -23.43
CA LEU A 897 -38.72 37.86 -24.50
C LEU A 897 -39.03 39.29 -24.02
N GLN A 898 -39.54 39.44 -22.79
CA GLN A 898 -39.73 40.74 -22.14
C GLN A 898 -38.39 41.48 -21.92
N HIS A 899 -37.33 40.75 -21.54
CA HIS A 899 -35.97 41.29 -21.46
C HIS A 899 -35.41 41.66 -22.84
N PHE A 900 -35.65 40.84 -23.88
CA PHE A 900 -35.29 41.15 -25.26
C PHE A 900 -35.95 42.45 -25.74
N ASP A 901 -37.24 42.59 -25.51
CA ASP A 901 -38.02 43.76 -25.90
C ASP A 901 -37.52 45.02 -25.19
N LYS A 902 -37.41 44.99 -23.86
CA LYS A 902 -36.90 46.08 -23.01
C LYS A 902 -35.59 46.69 -23.52
N PHE A 903 -34.66 45.87 -24.00
CA PHE A 903 -33.34 46.34 -24.45
C PHE A 903 -33.25 46.62 -25.97
N THR A 904 -34.25 46.23 -26.78
CA THR A 904 -34.26 46.44 -28.24
C THR A 904 -35.29 47.48 -28.73
N ALA A 905 -36.39 47.72 -28.01
CA ALA A 905 -37.44 48.64 -28.44
C ALA A 905 -36.91 50.06 -28.68
N GLN A 906 -36.05 50.56 -27.79
CA GLN A 906 -35.40 51.87 -27.90
C GLN A 906 -34.24 51.92 -28.92
N ARG A 907 -33.94 50.80 -29.59
CA ARG A 907 -32.88 50.68 -30.62
C ARG A 907 -33.44 50.45 -32.02
N CYS A 908 -34.76 50.36 -32.16
CA CYS A 908 -35.42 50.00 -33.40
C CYS A 908 -35.37 51.16 -34.40
N TYR A 909 -34.88 50.91 -35.62
CA TYR A 909 -34.87 51.90 -36.71
C TYR A 909 -36.12 51.80 -37.61
N SER A 910 -36.68 50.59 -37.75
CA SER A 910 -37.93 50.27 -38.42
C SER A 910 -39.13 50.28 -37.45
N ASP A 911 -40.35 50.06 -37.97
CA ASP A 911 -41.54 49.81 -37.16
C ASP A 911 -41.53 48.42 -36.49
N TYR A 912 -40.85 47.43 -37.08
CA TYR A 912 -40.84 46.03 -36.67
C TYR A 912 -39.42 45.49 -36.49
N ARG A 913 -39.25 44.56 -35.55
CA ARG A 913 -38.00 43.81 -35.31
C ARG A 913 -38.13 42.38 -35.81
N LEU A 914 -37.08 41.84 -36.45
CA LEU A 914 -37.04 40.43 -36.86
C LEU A 914 -36.25 39.61 -35.83
N LEU A 915 -36.83 38.54 -35.31
CA LEU A 915 -36.19 37.60 -34.40
C LEU A 915 -36.06 36.21 -35.04
N VAL A 916 -34.83 35.85 -35.42
CA VAL A 916 -34.50 34.52 -35.95
C VAL A 916 -34.22 33.56 -34.79
N LEU A 917 -34.94 32.43 -34.77
CA LEU A 917 -34.94 31.44 -33.68
C LEU A 917 -35.02 30.00 -34.22
N ASP A 918 -34.83 28.99 -33.37
CA ASP A 918 -34.99 27.58 -33.73
C ASP A 918 -36.37 27.03 -33.39
N GLY A 919 -36.74 25.89 -33.99
CA GLY A 919 -38.07 25.29 -33.82
C GLY A 919 -38.27 24.52 -32.51
N HIS A 920 -37.73 25.00 -31.38
CA HIS A 920 -37.84 24.33 -30.09
C HIS A 920 -39.19 24.63 -29.40
N GLU A 921 -39.76 23.62 -28.74
CA GLU A 921 -41.14 23.63 -28.22
C GLU A 921 -41.41 24.77 -27.21
N SER A 922 -40.39 25.21 -26.48
CA SER A 922 -40.42 26.34 -25.53
C SER A 922 -40.74 27.71 -26.15
N HIS A 923 -40.65 27.84 -27.48
CA HIS A 923 -40.86 29.11 -28.19
C HIS A 923 -42.22 29.21 -28.90
N HIS A 924 -43.03 28.15 -28.79
CA HIS A 924 -44.37 28.03 -29.39
C HIS A 924 -45.51 28.16 -28.37
N SER A 925 -45.27 28.81 -27.23
CA SER A 925 -46.35 29.11 -26.28
C SER A 925 -47.18 30.31 -26.75
N ALA A 926 -48.50 30.23 -26.64
CA ALA A 926 -49.40 31.28 -27.12
C ALA A 926 -49.11 32.66 -26.49
N ALA A 927 -48.64 32.70 -25.23
CA ALA A 927 -48.25 33.94 -24.57
C ALA A 927 -46.98 34.59 -25.19
N PHE A 928 -46.03 33.78 -25.66
CA PHE A 928 -44.83 34.24 -26.37
C PHE A 928 -45.20 34.81 -27.76
N GLU A 929 -46.09 34.14 -28.48
CA GLU A 929 -46.58 34.61 -29.79
C GLU A 929 -47.44 35.87 -29.69
N LEU A 930 -48.32 35.98 -28.68
CA LEU A 930 -49.12 37.18 -28.42
C LEU A 930 -48.23 38.39 -28.05
N TYR A 931 -47.28 38.21 -27.13
CA TYR A 931 -46.34 39.29 -26.75
C TYR A 931 -45.51 39.75 -27.97
N CYS A 932 -45.09 38.83 -28.85
CA CYS A 932 -44.43 39.19 -30.10
C CYS A 932 -45.31 40.08 -30.99
N GLN A 933 -46.59 39.73 -31.16
CA GLN A 933 -47.53 40.51 -31.97
C GLN A 933 -47.80 41.91 -31.39
N GLU A 934 -48.07 42.00 -30.09
CA GLU A 934 -48.34 43.25 -29.38
C GLU A 934 -47.14 44.21 -29.43
N HIS A 935 -45.91 43.70 -29.34
CA HIS A 935 -44.68 44.49 -29.30
C HIS A 935 -43.99 44.65 -30.67
N LYS A 936 -44.68 44.35 -31.79
CA LYS A 936 -44.14 44.44 -33.17
C LYS A 936 -42.84 43.64 -33.39
N ILE A 937 -42.72 42.46 -32.78
CA ILE A 937 -41.64 41.50 -32.98
C ILE A 937 -42.14 40.41 -33.93
N VAL A 938 -41.45 40.23 -35.06
CA VAL A 938 -41.76 39.18 -36.04
C VAL A 938 -40.78 38.04 -35.86
N THR A 939 -41.27 36.84 -35.59
CA THR A 939 -40.44 35.63 -35.43
C THR A 939 -40.28 34.87 -36.74
N ILE A 940 -39.10 34.29 -36.98
CA ILE A 940 -38.88 33.28 -38.02
C ILE A 940 -38.13 32.10 -37.41
N CYS A 941 -38.76 30.92 -37.45
CA CYS A 941 -38.10 29.65 -37.15
C CYS A 941 -37.17 29.24 -38.30
N MET A 942 -35.98 28.73 -37.98
CA MET A 942 -35.13 28.03 -38.93
C MET A 942 -35.70 26.65 -39.32
N PRO A 943 -35.34 26.07 -40.48
CA PRO A 943 -35.70 24.70 -40.83
C PRO A 943 -35.16 23.69 -39.81
N PRO A 944 -35.87 22.57 -39.54
CA PRO A 944 -35.41 21.55 -38.61
C PRO A 944 -33.98 21.06 -38.90
N HIS A 945 -33.20 20.89 -37.84
CA HIS A 945 -31.81 20.42 -37.86
C HIS A 945 -30.79 21.28 -38.63
N SER A 946 -31.14 22.52 -39.03
CA SER A 946 -30.26 23.41 -39.83
C SER A 946 -29.37 24.38 -39.01
N SER A 947 -29.48 24.41 -37.68
CA SER A 947 -28.86 25.44 -36.84
C SER A 947 -27.35 25.58 -37.04
N HIS A 948 -26.61 24.49 -37.28
CA HIS A 948 -25.14 24.55 -37.49
C HIS A 948 -24.70 25.28 -38.77
N ILE A 949 -25.63 25.62 -39.66
CA ILE A 949 -25.38 26.40 -40.89
C ILE A 949 -26.24 27.66 -41.01
N LEU A 950 -27.34 27.80 -40.25
CA LEU A 950 -28.23 28.96 -40.29
C LEU A 950 -28.32 29.78 -38.98
N GLN A 951 -27.82 29.31 -37.83
CA GLN A 951 -27.91 30.00 -36.52
C GLN A 951 -26.67 30.89 -36.27
N PRO A 952 -26.75 32.24 -36.34
CA PRO A 952 -25.61 33.13 -36.12
C PRO A 952 -24.87 32.89 -34.80
N LEU A 953 -25.56 32.54 -33.71
CA LEU A 953 -24.91 32.25 -32.44
C LEU A 953 -24.05 30.99 -32.50
N ASP A 954 -24.57 29.87 -33.01
CA ASP A 954 -23.83 28.60 -33.11
C ASP A 954 -22.67 28.67 -34.11
N ILE A 955 -22.85 29.36 -35.25
CA ILE A 955 -21.87 29.50 -36.35
C ILE A 955 -20.58 30.23 -35.92
N GLY A 956 -20.68 31.28 -35.10
CA GLY A 956 -19.53 32.17 -34.85
C GLY A 956 -19.39 32.73 -33.43
N CYS A 957 -20.34 32.51 -32.53
CA CYS A 957 -20.29 33.04 -31.16
C CYS A 957 -20.12 31.94 -30.11
N PHE A 958 -20.96 30.90 -30.12
CA PHE A 958 -20.96 29.83 -29.12
C PHE A 958 -19.74 28.91 -29.20
N GLY A 959 -19.20 28.65 -30.40
CA GLY A 959 -17.92 27.96 -30.56
C GLY A 959 -16.76 28.67 -29.82
N PRO A 960 -16.47 29.94 -30.15
CA PRO A 960 -15.49 30.76 -29.41
C PRO A 960 -15.82 30.92 -27.91
N LEU A 961 -17.09 31.07 -27.53
CA LEU A 961 -17.52 31.22 -26.13
C LEU A 961 -17.19 29.97 -25.30
N LYS A 962 -17.57 28.78 -25.80
CA LYS A 962 -17.28 27.49 -25.14
C LYS A 962 -15.77 27.23 -25.07
N GLN A 963 -15.00 27.66 -26.06
CA GLN A 963 -13.53 27.62 -26.02
C GLN A 963 -12.91 28.62 -25.03
N ALA A 964 -13.46 29.83 -24.91
CA ALA A 964 -12.98 30.83 -23.95
C ALA A 964 -13.29 30.38 -22.51
N TYR A 965 -14.51 29.89 -22.25
CA TYR A 965 -14.88 29.32 -20.96
C TYR A 965 -14.04 28.10 -20.59
N SER A 966 -13.72 27.23 -21.57
CA SER A 966 -12.79 26.10 -21.35
C SER A 966 -11.43 26.54 -20.84
N LYS A 967 -10.90 27.69 -21.29
CA LYS A 967 -9.61 28.22 -20.81
C LYS A 967 -9.67 28.71 -19.37
N GLU A 968 -10.77 29.34 -18.96
CA GLU A 968 -10.99 29.74 -17.56
C GLU A 968 -11.13 28.52 -16.64
N VAL A 969 -11.91 27.51 -17.06
CA VAL A 969 -12.02 26.21 -16.38
C VAL A 969 -10.64 25.55 -16.23
N GLU A 970 -9.83 25.53 -17.28
CA GLU A 970 -8.45 25.01 -17.21
C GLU A 970 -7.54 25.83 -16.31
N SER A 971 -7.72 27.15 -16.22
CA SER A 971 -6.97 28.02 -15.32
C SER A 971 -7.25 27.66 -13.85
N LEU A 972 -8.53 27.45 -13.52
CA LEU A 972 -8.99 27.00 -12.19
C LEU A 972 -8.47 25.59 -11.85
N ILE A 973 -8.45 24.66 -12.80
CA ILE A 973 -7.93 23.29 -12.58
C ILE A 973 -6.40 23.30 -12.40
N ARG A 974 -5.65 24.13 -13.13
CA ARG A 974 -4.20 24.35 -12.89
C ARG A 974 -3.92 24.94 -11.50
N ALA A 975 -4.88 25.67 -10.95
CA ALA A 975 -4.90 26.20 -9.59
C ALA A 975 -5.43 25.18 -8.53
N HIS A 976 -5.58 23.89 -8.89
CA HIS A 976 -6.16 22.80 -8.09
C HIS A 976 -7.63 23.01 -7.64
N ILE A 977 -8.34 23.97 -8.22
CA ILE A 977 -9.78 24.20 -7.96
C ILE A 977 -10.57 23.19 -8.81
N ASN A 978 -10.59 21.93 -8.35
CA ASN A 978 -11.19 20.78 -9.04
C ASN A 978 -12.72 20.70 -8.94
N HIS A 979 -13.36 21.62 -8.20
CA HIS A 979 -14.81 21.73 -8.09
C HIS A 979 -15.22 23.18 -8.37
N ILE A 980 -15.94 23.38 -9.47
CA ILE A 980 -16.49 24.67 -9.91
C ILE A 980 -17.92 24.77 -9.38
N SER A 981 -18.21 25.78 -8.57
CA SER A 981 -19.57 26.12 -8.16
C SER A 981 -20.14 27.24 -9.03
N LYS A 982 -21.37 27.67 -8.75
CA LYS A 982 -22.03 28.82 -9.39
C LYS A 982 -21.19 30.10 -9.36
N LEU A 983 -20.38 30.32 -8.31
CA LEU A 983 -19.51 31.50 -8.22
C LEU A 983 -18.37 31.47 -9.25
N GLU A 984 -17.65 30.35 -9.32
CA GLU A 984 -16.57 30.17 -10.29
C GLU A 984 -17.11 30.06 -11.73
N PHE A 985 -18.30 29.46 -11.91
CA PHE A 985 -19.02 29.46 -13.20
C PHE A 985 -19.33 30.89 -13.66
N LEU A 986 -20.03 31.70 -12.86
CA LEU A 986 -20.43 33.07 -13.24
C LEU A 986 -19.20 33.95 -13.55
N SER A 987 -18.16 33.88 -12.72
CA SER A 987 -16.93 34.67 -12.92
C SER A 987 -16.13 34.22 -14.16
N GLY A 988 -16.02 32.91 -14.40
CA GLY A 988 -15.40 32.37 -15.62
C GLY A 988 -16.22 32.66 -16.88
N PHE A 989 -17.55 32.59 -16.79
CA PHE A 989 -18.46 32.89 -17.88
C PHE A 989 -18.39 34.37 -18.29
N HIS A 990 -18.34 35.31 -17.33
CA HIS A 990 -18.22 36.75 -17.63
C HIS A 990 -16.98 37.09 -18.48
N LYS A 991 -15.82 36.53 -18.12
CA LYS A 991 -14.59 36.68 -18.92
C LYS A 991 -14.72 36.05 -20.30
N ALA A 992 -15.27 34.83 -20.36
CA ALA A 992 -15.46 34.10 -21.61
C ALA A 992 -16.41 34.84 -22.57
N PHE A 993 -17.49 35.41 -22.03
CA PHE A 993 -18.45 36.24 -22.74
C PHE A 993 -17.77 37.45 -23.36
N THR A 994 -17.06 38.24 -22.55
CA THR A 994 -16.32 39.45 -22.98
C THR A 994 -15.27 39.14 -24.06
N ALA A 995 -14.65 37.96 -24.00
CA ALA A 995 -13.64 37.52 -24.97
C ALA A 995 -14.21 36.95 -26.28
N ALA A 996 -15.47 36.51 -26.31
CA ALA A 996 -16.07 35.77 -27.43
C ALA A 996 -17.25 36.50 -28.10
N ILE A 997 -18.13 37.12 -27.32
CA ILE A 997 -19.33 37.82 -27.79
C ILE A 997 -18.92 39.26 -28.12
N THR A 998 -18.22 39.42 -29.24
CA THR A 998 -17.67 40.70 -29.70
C THR A 998 -18.37 41.16 -30.99
N PRO A 999 -18.47 42.47 -31.26
CA PRO A 999 -19.13 42.99 -32.46
C PRO A 999 -18.54 42.46 -33.78
N LYS A 1000 -17.25 42.10 -33.78
CA LYS A 1000 -16.60 41.45 -34.91
C LYS A 1000 -17.12 40.03 -35.13
N ASN A 1001 -17.24 39.23 -34.07
CA ASN A 1001 -17.67 37.83 -34.18
C ASN A 1001 -19.16 37.75 -34.54
N ILE A 1002 -19.99 38.61 -33.95
CA ILE A 1002 -21.43 38.71 -34.24
C ILE A 1002 -21.68 39.09 -35.70
N ARG A 1003 -21.11 40.21 -36.19
CA ARG A 1003 -21.22 40.58 -37.61
C ARG A 1003 -20.68 39.48 -38.53
N SER A 1004 -19.58 38.83 -38.15
CA SER A 1004 -19.01 37.72 -38.92
C SER A 1004 -19.87 36.45 -38.91
N SER A 1005 -20.81 36.29 -37.96
CA SER A 1005 -21.64 35.09 -37.86
C SER A 1005 -23.00 35.28 -38.54
N PHE A 1006 -23.63 36.45 -38.46
CA PHE A 1006 -24.75 36.82 -39.36
C PHE A 1006 -24.31 36.78 -40.84
N ALA A 1007 -23.11 37.28 -41.13
CA ALA A 1007 -22.51 37.20 -42.46
C ALA A 1007 -22.00 35.78 -42.82
N GLY A 1008 -21.89 34.88 -41.83
CA GLY A 1008 -21.56 33.47 -42.02
C GLY A 1008 -22.80 32.60 -42.32
N ALA A 1009 -23.93 32.97 -41.72
CA ALA A 1009 -25.28 32.44 -41.94
C ALA A 1009 -25.95 32.96 -43.23
N GLY A 1010 -25.37 33.96 -43.89
CA GLY A 1010 -25.94 34.57 -45.10
C GLY A 1010 -27.13 35.49 -44.87
N ILE A 1011 -27.37 35.94 -43.63
CA ILE A 1011 -28.55 36.74 -43.25
C ILE A 1011 -28.26 38.25 -43.38
N VAL A 1012 -27.12 38.72 -42.87
CA VAL A 1012 -26.67 40.13 -42.98
C VAL A 1012 -25.16 40.18 -43.27
N PRO A 1013 -24.71 40.73 -44.42
CA PRO A 1013 -25.54 41.04 -45.59
C PRO A 1013 -26.20 39.78 -46.14
N TYR A 1014 -27.40 39.93 -46.69
CA TYR A 1014 -28.16 38.82 -47.27
C TYR A 1014 -27.39 38.18 -48.44
N ASN A 1015 -27.04 36.90 -48.29
CA ASN A 1015 -26.27 36.13 -49.26
C ASN A 1015 -26.43 34.62 -48.99
N PRO A 1016 -27.47 33.97 -49.54
CA PRO A 1016 -27.73 32.54 -49.36
C PRO A 1016 -26.59 31.63 -49.85
N ASP A 1017 -25.87 32.03 -50.91
CA ASP A 1017 -24.79 31.25 -51.51
C ASP A 1017 -23.65 30.95 -50.51
N ARG A 1018 -23.42 31.82 -49.54
CA ARG A 1018 -22.46 31.57 -48.43
C ARG A 1018 -22.80 30.35 -47.60
N VAL A 1019 -24.03 29.86 -47.61
CA VAL A 1019 -24.45 28.61 -46.96
C VAL A 1019 -24.53 27.49 -47.99
N LEU A 1020 -25.23 27.72 -49.11
CA LEU A 1020 -25.46 26.71 -50.14
C LEU A 1020 -24.16 26.16 -50.76
N SER A 1021 -23.14 27.01 -50.98
CA SER A 1021 -21.84 26.60 -51.54
C SER A 1021 -20.95 25.77 -50.60
N LYS A 1022 -21.36 25.53 -49.35
CA LYS A 1022 -20.61 24.71 -48.38
C LYS A 1022 -21.12 23.27 -48.26
N LEU A 1023 -22.24 22.95 -48.90
CA LEU A 1023 -22.90 21.63 -48.80
C LEU A 1023 -22.19 20.54 -49.63
N ASP A 1024 -21.21 20.91 -50.45
CA ASP A 1024 -20.38 20.00 -51.24
C ASP A 1024 -18.89 20.37 -51.06
N ILE A 1025 -18.00 19.38 -50.84
CA ILE A 1025 -16.63 19.62 -50.33
C ILE A 1025 -15.58 18.86 -51.14
N GLN A 1026 -14.59 19.59 -51.65
CA GLN A 1026 -13.30 19.02 -52.09
C GLN A 1026 -12.12 19.80 -51.49
N LEU A 1027 -11.00 19.11 -51.24
CA LEU A 1027 -9.74 19.69 -50.75
C LEU A 1027 -8.54 18.99 -51.40
N LEU A 1028 -7.59 19.79 -51.91
CA LEU A 1028 -6.34 19.34 -52.53
C LEU A 1028 -5.11 19.56 -51.62
N ALA A 1029 -3.97 18.98 -51.99
CA ALA A 1029 -2.79 18.78 -51.13
C ALA A 1029 -1.51 19.50 -51.62
N ALA A 1030 -0.50 19.64 -50.74
CA ALA A 1030 0.90 19.94 -51.09
C ALA A 1030 1.91 19.66 -49.93
N THR A 1031 3.20 19.55 -50.26
CA THR A 1031 4.35 19.22 -49.35
C THR A 1031 5.52 20.27 -49.47
N PRO A 1032 6.85 19.99 -49.36
CA PRO A 1032 7.60 19.97 -48.07
C PRO A 1032 9.00 20.70 -47.98
N VAL A 1033 9.64 20.60 -46.78
CA VAL A 1033 11.09 20.73 -46.35
C VAL A 1033 11.90 22.06 -46.31
N ASN A 1034 12.98 22.01 -45.48
CA ASN A 1034 14.26 22.77 -45.42
C ASN A 1034 14.31 24.14 -44.69
N SER A 1035 15.42 24.56 -44.02
CA SER A 1035 16.72 23.93 -43.63
C SER A 1035 17.37 24.61 -42.37
N ARG A 1036 18.62 24.25 -41.98
CA ARG A 1036 19.42 24.80 -40.84
C ARG A 1036 20.39 25.91 -41.27
N PRO A 1037 20.73 26.89 -40.40
CA PRO A 1037 22.05 26.90 -39.70
C PRO A 1037 21.99 26.43 -38.21
N GLY A 1038 22.99 26.60 -37.32
CA GLY A 1038 24.34 27.21 -37.38
C GLY A 1038 25.01 27.26 -35.97
N THR A 1039 26.25 27.74 -35.85
CA THR A 1039 27.03 27.84 -34.58
C THR A 1039 27.97 29.06 -34.53
N ALA A 1040 28.27 29.58 -33.32
CA ALA A 1040 29.37 30.52 -33.04
C ALA A 1040 29.78 30.43 -31.55
N ASN A 1041 31.06 30.65 -31.24
CA ASN A 1041 31.63 30.64 -29.89
C ASN A 1041 32.01 32.07 -29.43
N ALA A 1042 32.11 32.28 -28.12
CA ALA A 1042 32.90 33.34 -27.51
C ALA A 1042 33.39 32.89 -26.13
N GLU A 1043 34.68 33.05 -25.85
CA GLU A 1043 35.28 32.80 -24.53
C GLU A 1043 35.56 34.13 -23.82
N ALA A 1044 35.39 34.17 -22.50
CA ALA A 1044 35.75 35.30 -21.66
C ALA A 1044 36.21 34.82 -20.27
N THR A 1045 37.25 35.46 -19.74
CA THR A 1045 37.96 35.00 -18.53
C THR A 1045 37.16 35.31 -17.25
N TRP A 1046 36.38 34.33 -16.81
CA TRP A 1046 35.58 34.40 -15.58
C TRP A 1046 36.44 34.25 -14.31
N THR A 1047 35.89 34.58 -13.13
CA THR A 1047 36.50 34.35 -11.81
C THR A 1047 35.46 33.79 -10.84
N THR A 1048 35.88 32.95 -9.89
CA THR A 1048 34.95 32.15 -9.05
C THR A 1048 34.06 33.02 -8.18
N LYS A 1049 32.74 32.94 -8.41
CA LYS A 1049 31.66 33.55 -7.62
C LYS A 1049 30.51 32.53 -7.46
N THR A 1050 29.43 32.88 -6.79
CA THR A 1050 28.21 32.04 -6.84
C THR A 1050 27.49 32.31 -8.16
N PRO A 1051 27.36 31.34 -9.08
CA PRO A 1051 26.71 31.57 -10.37
C PRO A 1051 25.21 31.79 -10.18
N LEU A 1052 24.68 32.87 -10.73
CA LEU A 1052 23.28 33.28 -10.60
C LEU A 1052 22.42 32.76 -11.76
N ASN A 1053 23.03 32.32 -12.86
CA ASN A 1053 22.34 31.80 -14.03
C ASN A 1053 23.10 30.63 -14.71
N PRO A 1054 22.42 29.85 -15.59
CA PRO A 1054 22.99 28.66 -16.24
C PRO A 1054 24.25 28.92 -17.07
N SER A 1055 24.46 30.13 -17.57
CA SER A 1055 25.62 30.48 -18.40
C SER A 1055 26.88 30.63 -17.54
N GLU A 1056 26.76 31.31 -16.40
CA GLU A 1056 27.83 31.45 -15.40
C GLU A 1056 28.23 30.09 -14.81
N ALA A 1057 27.25 29.20 -14.59
CA ALA A 1057 27.49 27.83 -14.13
C ALA A 1057 28.29 26.97 -15.15
N SER A 1058 28.24 27.29 -16.45
CA SER A 1058 29.12 26.69 -17.46
C SER A 1058 30.51 27.33 -17.47
N LEU A 1059 30.59 28.66 -17.43
CA LEU A 1059 31.87 29.38 -17.40
C LEU A 1059 32.75 28.95 -16.22
N GLN A 1060 32.17 28.86 -15.03
CA GLN A 1060 32.89 28.46 -13.82
C GLN A 1060 33.31 27.00 -13.82
N ALA A 1061 32.50 26.09 -14.38
CA ALA A 1061 32.88 24.70 -14.58
C ALA A 1061 34.04 24.54 -15.58
N GLY A 1062 34.14 25.42 -16.58
CA GLY A 1062 35.29 25.49 -17.49
C GLY A 1062 36.59 25.85 -16.77
N LEU A 1063 36.59 26.89 -15.93
CA LEU A 1063 37.77 27.30 -15.15
C LEU A 1063 38.30 26.17 -14.26
N ILE A 1064 37.40 25.52 -13.51
CA ILE A 1064 37.78 24.48 -12.54
C ILE A 1064 38.43 23.29 -13.26
N LYS A 1065 37.92 22.87 -14.42
CA LYS A 1065 38.55 21.83 -15.26
C LYS A 1065 39.94 22.25 -15.75
N ASN A 1066 40.10 23.50 -16.17
CA ASN A 1066 41.38 24.02 -16.66
C ASN A 1066 42.43 24.05 -15.55
N GLN A 1067 42.05 24.43 -14.32
CA GLN A 1067 42.94 24.39 -13.15
C GLN A 1067 43.28 22.95 -12.72
N ILE A 1068 42.32 22.02 -12.70
CA ILE A 1068 42.57 20.59 -12.42
C ILE A 1068 43.59 20.01 -13.41
N THR A 1069 43.46 20.35 -14.70
CA THR A 1069 44.35 19.87 -15.77
C THR A 1069 45.78 20.40 -15.64
N GLN A 1070 46.01 21.48 -14.89
CA GLN A 1070 47.33 22.08 -14.67
C GLN A 1070 48.06 21.55 -13.43
N TYR A 1071 47.41 20.74 -12.57
CA TYR A 1071 47.91 20.46 -11.21
C TYR A 1071 48.38 19.03 -10.93
N GLN A 1072 48.27 18.07 -11.88
CA GLN A 1072 48.61 16.66 -11.62
C GLN A 1072 49.29 15.94 -12.81
N ASN A 1073 50.30 15.13 -12.51
CA ASN A 1073 51.04 14.28 -13.46
C ASN A 1073 50.42 12.87 -13.65
N THR A 1074 49.16 12.66 -13.25
CA THR A 1074 48.40 11.41 -13.40
C THR A 1074 47.01 11.68 -13.96
N SER A 1075 46.44 10.69 -14.66
CA SER A 1075 45.24 10.87 -15.52
C SER A 1075 44.01 11.41 -14.77
N PRO A 1076 43.55 12.65 -15.02
CA PRO A 1076 42.56 13.36 -14.19
C PRO A 1076 41.09 13.04 -14.54
N THR A 1077 40.84 11.99 -15.33
CA THR A 1077 39.57 11.73 -16.03
C THR A 1077 38.34 11.64 -15.10
N SER A 1078 38.50 11.09 -13.88
CA SER A 1078 37.41 10.98 -12.90
C SER A 1078 36.98 12.34 -12.33
N LEU A 1079 37.94 13.23 -12.05
CA LEU A 1079 37.68 14.56 -11.50
C LEU A 1079 36.97 15.46 -12.52
N LEU A 1080 37.42 15.45 -13.77
CA LEU A 1080 36.81 16.22 -14.86
C LEU A 1080 35.35 15.80 -15.12
N ALA A 1081 35.06 14.50 -15.04
CA ALA A 1081 33.71 13.95 -15.18
C ALA A 1081 32.77 14.38 -14.03
N ALA A 1082 33.27 14.47 -12.79
CA ALA A 1082 32.49 14.95 -11.66
C ALA A 1082 32.10 16.43 -11.82
N VAL A 1083 33.01 17.28 -12.31
CA VAL A 1083 32.72 18.70 -12.61
C VAL A 1083 31.69 18.85 -13.73
N ASP A 1084 31.70 17.95 -14.74
CA ASP A 1084 30.66 17.92 -15.77
C ASP A 1084 29.26 17.55 -15.24
N GLN A 1085 29.19 16.60 -14.31
CA GLN A 1085 27.92 16.21 -13.67
C GLN A 1085 27.38 17.32 -12.77
N LEU A 1086 28.25 17.98 -11.98
CA LEU A 1086 27.88 19.14 -11.16
C LEU A 1086 27.37 20.33 -11.99
N SER A 1087 28.04 20.65 -13.12
CA SER A 1087 27.60 21.74 -13.99
C SER A 1087 26.23 21.47 -14.63
N LYS A 1088 25.99 20.25 -15.13
CA LYS A 1088 24.68 19.84 -15.68
C LYS A 1088 23.60 19.79 -14.59
N GLY A 1089 23.97 19.36 -13.37
CA GLY A 1089 23.12 19.50 -12.19
C GLY A 1089 22.71 20.96 -11.97
N ALA A 1090 23.68 21.88 -11.85
CA ALA A 1090 23.47 23.31 -11.63
C ALA A 1090 22.59 23.99 -12.70
N GLN A 1091 22.69 23.57 -13.97
CA GLN A 1091 21.84 24.10 -15.04
C GLN A 1091 20.40 23.60 -14.97
N THR A 1092 20.19 22.30 -14.71
CA THR A 1092 18.85 21.74 -14.46
C THR A 1092 18.23 22.36 -13.21
N ILE A 1093 19.04 22.53 -12.16
CA ILE A 1093 18.79 23.32 -10.94
C ILE A 1093 18.20 24.68 -11.30
N MET A 1094 18.92 25.49 -12.06
CA MET A 1094 18.49 26.85 -12.42
C MET A 1094 17.29 26.92 -13.37
N HIS A 1095 16.99 25.87 -14.15
CA HIS A 1095 15.82 25.85 -15.04
C HIS A 1095 14.52 25.47 -14.34
N GLN A 1096 14.54 24.50 -13.42
CA GLN A 1096 13.35 24.21 -12.61
C GLN A 1096 13.16 25.27 -11.50
N MET A 1097 14.26 25.94 -11.10
CA MET A 1097 14.30 27.22 -10.34
C MET A 1097 13.68 28.43 -11.10
N ALA A 1098 13.26 28.28 -12.37
CA ALA A 1098 12.40 29.26 -13.05
C ALA A 1098 10.91 28.85 -12.99
N LEU A 1099 10.60 27.58 -13.30
CA LEU A 1099 9.22 27.12 -13.52
C LEU A 1099 8.36 27.12 -12.25
N ILE A 1100 8.88 26.61 -11.11
CA ILE A 1100 8.10 26.55 -9.87
C ILE A 1100 7.85 27.97 -9.27
N ARG A 1101 8.51 29.05 -9.73
CA ARG A 1101 8.13 30.45 -9.36
C ARG A 1101 6.78 30.83 -9.96
N ALA A 1102 6.56 30.50 -11.24
CA ALA A 1102 5.29 30.73 -11.90
C ALA A 1102 4.18 29.88 -11.26
N GLU A 1103 4.48 28.64 -10.89
CA GLU A 1103 3.55 27.74 -10.20
C GLU A 1103 3.19 28.25 -8.79
N ASN A 1104 4.18 28.59 -7.95
CA ASN A 1104 3.95 29.12 -6.60
C ASN A 1104 3.13 30.43 -6.63
N THR A 1105 3.37 31.30 -7.62
CA THR A 1105 2.58 32.53 -7.84
C THR A 1105 1.12 32.22 -8.21
N THR A 1106 0.90 31.19 -9.04
CA THR A 1106 -0.43 30.71 -9.43
C THR A 1106 -1.17 30.12 -8.21
N LEU A 1107 -0.49 29.29 -7.41
CA LEU A 1107 -1.06 28.65 -6.21
C LEU A 1107 -1.39 29.67 -5.11
N ARG A 1108 -0.61 30.75 -4.93
CA ARG A 1108 -0.97 31.84 -4.00
C ARG A 1108 -2.26 32.54 -4.44
N SER A 1109 -2.36 32.85 -5.73
CA SER A 1109 -3.56 33.48 -6.33
C SER A 1109 -4.81 32.60 -6.16
N ALA A 1110 -4.66 31.28 -6.29
CA ALA A 1110 -5.71 30.30 -6.01
C ALA A 1110 -6.13 30.27 -4.53
N ASN A 1111 -5.15 30.29 -3.62
CA ASN A 1111 -5.39 30.21 -2.19
C ASN A 1111 -6.09 31.47 -1.64
N GLU A 1112 -5.86 32.65 -2.22
CA GLU A 1112 -6.65 33.85 -1.91
C GLU A 1112 -8.14 33.70 -2.28
N LEU A 1113 -8.44 33.10 -3.44
CA LEU A 1113 -9.83 32.83 -3.87
C LEU A 1113 -10.51 31.83 -2.91
N LEU A 1114 -9.80 30.76 -2.53
CA LEU A 1114 -10.28 29.77 -1.56
C LEU A 1114 -10.44 30.37 -0.15
N SER A 1115 -9.59 31.32 0.25
CA SER A 1115 -9.73 32.06 1.51
C SER A 1115 -10.98 32.93 1.51
N LYS A 1116 -11.25 33.66 0.42
CA LYS A 1116 -12.48 34.47 0.25
C LYS A 1116 -13.74 33.60 0.32
N ARG A 1117 -13.71 32.39 -0.28
CA ARG A 1117 -14.80 31.40 -0.19
C ARG A 1117 -15.13 30.98 1.26
N ARG A 1118 -14.16 30.97 2.18
CA ARG A 1118 -14.40 30.64 3.61
C ARG A 1118 -15.03 31.78 4.42
N GLN A 1119 -15.08 33.01 3.90
CA GLN A 1119 -15.58 34.19 4.62
C GLN A 1119 -17.00 34.62 4.23
N LEU A 1120 -17.56 34.10 3.12
CA LEU A 1120 -18.87 34.50 2.61
C LEU A 1120 -20.03 33.77 3.34
N LYS A 1121 -20.95 34.55 3.92
CA LYS A 1121 -22.18 34.03 4.57
C LYS A 1121 -23.18 33.52 3.53
N ARG A 1122 -23.86 32.41 3.82
CA ARG A 1122 -24.93 31.82 2.99
C ARG A 1122 -26.28 32.56 3.13
N GLN A 1123 -26.28 33.88 2.93
CA GLN A 1123 -27.51 34.68 2.96
C GLN A 1123 -28.35 34.44 1.70
N ARG A 1124 -29.62 34.07 1.89
CA ARG A 1124 -30.64 33.99 0.84
C ARG A 1124 -31.30 35.37 0.70
N ILE A 1125 -31.65 35.78 -0.52
CA ILE A 1125 -32.27 37.10 -0.78
C ILE A 1125 -33.65 37.03 -1.46
N GLN A 1126 -33.89 36.03 -2.30
CA GLN A 1126 -35.18 35.82 -2.97
C GLN A 1126 -35.43 34.32 -3.19
N HIS A 1127 -36.70 33.91 -3.23
CA HIS A 1127 -37.13 32.56 -3.60
C HIS A 1127 -37.63 32.53 -5.04
N GLY A 1128 -37.00 31.71 -5.89
CA GLY A 1128 -37.33 31.58 -7.31
C GLY A 1128 -37.21 32.87 -8.14
N GLY A 1129 -37.78 32.83 -9.34
CA GLY A 1129 -37.89 33.99 -10.25
C GLY A 1129 -36.58 34.46 -10.87
N THR A 1130 -36.70 35.49 -11.70
CA THR A 1130 -35.59 36.27 -12.27
C THR A 1130 -35.15 37.38 -11.31
N LEU A 1131 -33.88 37.77 -11.41
CA LEU A 1131 -33.33 38.92 -10.69
C LEU A 1131 -32.14 39.51 -11.47
N THR A 1132 -32.16 40.82 -11.75
CA THR A 1132 -30.98 41.52 -12.28
C THR A 1132 -29.96 41.80 -11.18
N ILE A 1133 -28.69 41.98 -11.55
CA ILE A 1133 -27.65 42.33 -10.58
C ILE A 1133 -28.01 43.63 -9.83
N HIS A 1134 -28.47 44.66 -10.55
CA HIS A 1134 -28.93 45.92 -9.96
C HIS A 1134 -30.09 45.77 -8.95
N GLN A 1135 -31.06 44.89 -9.22
CA GLN A 1135 -32.14 44.63 -8.27
C GLN A 1135 -31.65 43.88 -7.03
N ALA A 1136 -30.73 42.91 -7.20
CA ALA A 1136 -30.13 42.20 -6.07
C ALA A 1136 -29.31 43.11 -5.16
N ASP A 1137 -28.54 44.04 -5.75
CA ASP A 1137 -27.74 45.01 -4.98
C ASP A 1137 -28.65 45.94 -4.15
N ARG A 1138 -29.76 46.47 -4.72
CA ARG A 1138 -30.74 47.26 -3.94
C ARG A 1138 -31.39 46.47 -2.79
N ILE A 1139 -31.72 45.20 -3.00
CA ILE A 1139 -32.25 44.31 -1.95
C ILE A 1139 -31.20 44.08 -0.83
N LEU A 1140 -29.91 44.11 -1.17
CA LEU A 1140 -28.81 43.92 -0.22
C LEU A 1140 -28.43 45.18 0.55
N ASP A 1141 -28.53 46.36 -0.07
CA ASP A 1141 -28.26 47.65 0.56
C ASP A 1141 -29.40 48.13 1.49
N GLY A 1142 -30.53 47.42 1.51
CA GLY A 1142 -31.66 47.64 2.43
C GLY A 1142 -32.80 48.48 1.86
N ASP A 1143 -32.76 48.75 0.56
CA ASP A 1143 -33.73 49.56 -0.18
C ASP A 1143 -35.02 48.75 -0.45
N ALA A 1144 -35.86 48.61 0.58
CA ALA A 1144 -37.19 48.02 0.43
C ALA A 1144 -38.05 48.90 -0.50
N VAL A 1145 -38.41 48.36 -1.67
CA VAL A 1145 -39.47 48.92 -2.51
C VAL A 1145 -40.78 48.24 -2.09
N ASP A 1146 -41.69 49.01 -1.51
CA ASP A 1146 -43.05 48.55 -1.27
C ASP A 1146 -43.77 48.33 -2.61
N GLU A 1147 -44.15 47.09 -2.89
CA GLU A 1147 -45.25 46.80 -3.82
C GLU A 1147 -46.09 45.65 -3.26
N VAL A 1148 -47.41 45.86 -3.17
CA VAL A 1148 -48.26 45.15 -2.20
C VAL A 1148 -48.98 43.96 -2.84
N VAL A 1149 -48.83 42.78 -2.24
CA VAL A 1149 -49.83 41.70 -2.31
C VAL A 1149 -49.98 41.08 -0.91
N GLU A 1150 -51.12 41.31 -0.26
CA GLU A 1150 -51.49 40.63 0.99
C GLU A 1150 -51.96 39.19 0.72
N GLN A 1151 -51.69 38.26 1.64
CA GLN A 1151 -52.71 37.41 2.31
C GLN A 1151 -52.09 36.54 3.44
N PRO A 1152 -52.90 35.94 4.36
CA PRO A 1152 -52.52 35.86 5.77
C PRO A 1152 -51.83 34.56 6.25
N ALA A 1153 -51.20 34.64 7.42
CA ALA A 1153 -50.54 33.52 8.10
C ALA A 1153 -51.34 32.95 9.29
N PRO A 1154 -51.35 31.62 9.51
CA PRO A 1154 -51.86 30.97 10.73
C PRO A 1154 -50.86 31.03 11.92
N PRO A 1155 -51.29 30.76 13.16
CA PRO A 1155 -50.66 31.35 14.35
C PRO A 1155 -49.54 30.56 15.05
N LYS A 1156 -48.73 31.31 15.81
CA LYS A 1156 -47.68 30.80 16.73
C LYS A 1156 -48.25 30.03 17.93
N ARG A 1157 -47.44 29.14 18.53
CA ARG A 1157 -47.56 28.73 19.94
C ARG A 1157 -46.24 28.94 20.70
N GLN A 1158 -46.37 29.06 22.02
CA GLN A 1158 -45.34 29.41 23.01
C GLN A 1158 -44.54 28.14 23.42
N ARG A 1159 -43.48 28.13 24.25
CA ARG A 1159 -43.22 28.89 25.50
C ARG A 1159 -41.74 28.78 25.94
N THR A 1160 -41.28 29.74 26.75
CA THR A 1160 -40.01 29.78 27.54
C THR A 1160 -40.27 29.35 29.01
N PRO A 1161 -39.35 29.38 30.02
CA PRO A 1161 -37.94 29.87 30.05
C PRO A 1161 -36.87 29.06 30.87
N GLN A 1162 -35.57 29.37 30.66
CA GLN A 1162 -34.46 29.50 31.66
C GLN A 1162 -34.00 28.29 32.54
N PRO A 1163 -32.91 28.37 33.36
CA PRO A 1163 -31.97 29.50 33.64
C PRO A 1163 -30.43 29.24 33.52
N GLU A 1164 -29.66 30.35 33.54
CA GLU A 1164 -28.31 30.54 34.18
C GLU A 1164 -27.05 29.74 33.73
N ALA A 1165 -25.81 30.24 33.83
CA ALA A 1165 -25.26 31.57 34.21
C ALA A 1165 -23.87 31.88 33.58
N THR A 1166 -23.46 33.17 33.65
CA THR A 1166 -22.10 33.77 33.61
C THR A 1166 -20.98 33.13 32.73
N SER A 1167 -20.43 33.74 31.67
CA SER A 1167 -19.85 35.10 31.44
C SER A 1167 -18.38 35.30 31.87
N ALA A 1168 -17.46 35.29 30.90
CA ALA A 1168 -16.13 35.91 30.98
C ALA A 1168 -15.72 36.46 29.59
N HIS A 1169 -15.07 37.63 29.54
CA HIS A 1169 -14.83 38.35 28.27
C HIS A 1169 -13.47 38.03 27.63
N ILE A 1170 -13.47 37.78 26.32
CA ILE A 1170 -12.29 37.87 25.46
C ILE A 1170 -11.87 39.33 25.30
N ARG A 1171 -10.57 39.65 25.44
CA ARG A 1171 -9.96 40.86 24.89
C ARG A 1171 -9.02 40.51 23.73
N ARG A 1172 -8.98 41.39 22.72
CA ARG A 1172 -8.15 41.25 21.51
C ARG A 1172 -6.71 41.70 21.76
N CYS A 1173 -5.75 40.97 21.21
CA CYS A 1173 -4.63 41.44 20.37
C CYS A 1173 -3.93 40.21 19.79
N GLY A 1174 -3.26 40.24 18.64
CA GLY A 1174 -3.13 41.32 17.64
C GLY A 1174 -1.91 41.10 16.75
N GLY A 1175 -2.02 41.37 15.44
CA GLY A 1175 -0.90 41.29 14.49
C GLY A 1175 -0.70 39.92 13.84
N VAL A 1176 -0.48 39.91 12.52
CA VAL A 1176 -0.13 38.73 11.72
C VAL A 1176 1.19 39.03 11.00
N GLY A 1177 2.18 38.14 11.13
CA GLY A 1177 3.42 38.18 10.36
C GLY A 1177 3.59 36.86 9.62
N ARG A 1178 3.55 36.89 8.29
CA ARG A 1178 3.71 35.70 7.45
C ARG A 1178 4.64 36.02 6.30
N LEU A 1179 5.69 35.22 6.13
CA LEU A 1179 6.44 35.15 4.87
C LEU A 1179 6.77 33.69 4.56
N SER A 1180 7.18 33.42 3.31
CA SER A 1180 7.33 32.07 2.77
C SER A 1180 8.74 31.88 2.21
N ILE A 1181 9.16 30.61 2.13
CA ILE A 1181 10.14 30.09 1.18
C ILE A 1181 9.44 28.91 0.43
N GLY A 1182 10.06 28.34 -0.61
CA GLY A 1182 9.55 27.22 -1.42
C GLY A 1182 10.68 26.30 -1.93
N ILE A 1183 10.35 25.20 -2.64
CA ILE A 1183 11.19 23.98 -2.83
C ILE A 1183 10.96 23.30 -4.22
N GLY A 1184 11.79 22.30 -4.63
CA GLY A 1184 11.50 21.18 -5.58
C GLY A 1184 12.71 20.19 -5.73
N ILE A 1185 12.87 19.15 -6.61
CA ILE A 1185 12.25 18.60 -7.89
C ILE A 1185 13.07 18.46 -9.30
N GLY A 1186 14.41 18.72 -9.46
CA GLY A 1186 15.41 18.32 -10.54
C GLY A 1186 16.96 18.04 -10.20
N ILE A 1187 17.67 17.02 -10.78
CA ILE A 1187 19.14 16.57 -10.63
C ILE A 1187 19.67 16.21 -12.09
N GLY A 1188 20.70 15.46 -12.57
CA GLY A 1188 21.92 14.65 -12.19
C GLY A 1188 21.83 13.11 -12.46
N ILE A 1189 22.93 12.42 -12.87
CA ILE A 1189 22.93 11.02 -13.43
C ILE A 1189 24.27 10.24 -13.23
N GLY A 1190 24.20 8.90 -13.02
CA GLY A 1190 25.31 7.91 -13.14
C GLY A 1190 24.84 6.51 -13.64
N MET A 1191 25.73 5.56 -14.01
CA MET A 1191 25.36 4.28 -14.66
C MET A 1191 25.90 2.99 -13.99
N GLY A 1192 25.17 1.87 -14.16
CA GLY A 1192 25.59 0.48 -13.84
C GLY A 1192 24.74 -0.56 -14.59
N MET A 1193 25.20 -1.81 -14.71
CA MET A 1193 24.51 -2.89 -15.45
C MET A 1193 23.55 -3.72 -14.56
N GLY A 1194 22.46 -4.23 -15.15
CA GLY A 1194 21.55 -5.19 -14.52
C GLY A 1194 20.73 -5.99 -15.53
N VAL A 1195 20.28 -7.19 -15.15
CA VAL A 1195 19.48 -8.10 -16.02
C VAL A 1195 17.99 -7.95 -15.70
N GLY A 1196 17.17 -7.69 -16.72
CA GLY A 1196 15.71 -7.65 -16.61
C GLY A 1196 15.04 -8.78 -17.41
N VAL A 1197 13.79 -9.12 -17.03
CA VAL A 1197 12.94 -10.05 -17.78
C VAL A 1197 11.61 -9.36 -18.09
N GLY A 1198 11.43 -8.99 -19.36
CA GLY A 1198 10.11 -8.71 -19.94
C GLY A 1198 9.54 -9.97 -20.61
N VAL A 1199 8.23 -10.12 -20.65
CA VAL A 1199 7.58 -11.27 -21.32
C VAL A 1199 7.54 -11.04 -22.84
N GLY A 1200 8.68 -11.28 -23.48
CA GLY A 1200 8.89 -11.22 -24.92
C GLY A 1200 10.33 -11.62 -25.24
N VAL A 1201 10.54 -12.60 -26.13
CA VAL A 1201 11.87 -13.20 -26.34
C VAL A 1201 12.77 -12.28 -27.16
N GLY A 1202 13.65 -11.54 -26.49
CA GLY A 1202 14.67 -10.67 -27.07
C GLY A 1202 15.61 -10.13 -25.98
N VAL A 1203 16.85 -9.80 -26.33
CA VAL A 1203 17.90 -9.39 -25.38
C VAL A 1203 18.43 -7.99 -25.72
N GLY A 1204 18.58 -7.14 -24.70
CA GLY A 1204 19.13 -5.78 -24.83
C GLY A 1204 19.43 -5.15 -23.46
N VAL A 1205 20.29 -4.13 -23.43
CA VAL A 1205 20.80 -3.48 -22.20
C VAL A 1205 20.68 -1.96 -22.31
N GLY A 1206 20.31 -1.27 -21.22
CA GLY A 1206 20.19 0.20 -21.15
C GLY A 1206 20.05 0.71 -19.71
N VAL A 1207 20.28 2.01 -19.49
CA VAL A 1207 20.39 2.64 -18.16
C VAL A 1207 19.74 4.03 -18.15
N GLY A 1208 19.20 4.49 -17.01
CA GLY A 1208 18.66 5.85 -16.83
C GLY A 1208 18.54 6.27 -15.35
N VAL A 1209 18.45 7.59 -15.09
CA VAL A 1209 18.31 8.22 -13.75
C VAL A 1209 17.36 9.43 -13.81
N GLY A 1210 16.67 9.71 -12.69
CA GLY A 1210 15.70 10.83 -12.49
C GLY A 1210 16.17 11.92 -11.49
N VAL A 1211 15.34 12.93 -11.20
CA VAL A 1211 15.83 14.33 -11.10
C VAL A 1211 15.04 15.19 -10.03
N GLY A 1212 15.68 15.77 -8.95
CA GLY A 1212 15.10 16.60 -7.82
C GLY A 1212 15.86 17.82 -7.07
N VAL A 1213 15.78 19.21 -6.98
CA VAL A 1213 15.42 20.66 -7.45
C VAL A 1213 14.09 21.44 -7.85
N GLY A 1214 13.82 22.60 -7.24
CA GLY A 1214 12.76 23.56 -7.62
C GLY A 1214 12.94 24.92 -6.94
N VAL A 1215 11.87 25.63 -6.53
CA VAL A 1215 12.01 27.06 -6.18
C VAL A 1215 11.42 27.55 -4.85
N GLY A 1216 12.26 28.28 -4.13
CA GLY A 1216 11.86 29.33 -3.21
C GLY A 1216 11.69 30.72 -3.82
N VAL A 1217 10.60 31.39 -3.43
CA VAL A 1217 10.54 32.85 -3.33
C VAL A 1217 10.59 33.17 -1.84
N ALA A 1218 11.75 33.64 -1.39
CA ALA A 1218 11.99 34.19 -0.06
C ALA A 1218 11.92 35.73 -0.12
N TRP A 1219 11.83 36.38 1.05
CA TRP A 1219 12.32 37.75 1.27
C TRP A 1219 12.82 37.85 2.72
N ALA A 1220 13.66 38.85 3.01
CA ALA A 1220 14.59 38.79 4.14
C ALA A 1220 14.09 39.42 5.44
N TRP A 1221 14.74 39.07 6.56
CA TRP A 1221 15.33 40.09 7.44
C TRP A 1221 16.49 39.53 8.29
N CYS A 1222 17.13 40.43 9.06
CA CYS A 1222 18.35 40.25 9.86
C CYS A 1222 19.66 40.12 9.04
N ALA A 1223 20.75 40.82 9.38
CA ALA A 1223 20.90 41.91 10.36
C ALA A 1223 22.07 42.83 9.98
N GLU A 1224 22.09 44.04 10.56
CA GLU A 1224 23.34 44.80 10.65
C GLU A 1224 24.29 44.12 11.65
N HIS A 1225 25.56 44.01 11.25
CA HIS A 1225 26.76 44.48 11.97
C HIS A 1225 26.77 44.50 13.53
N TYR A 1226 27.85 44.12 14.22
CA TYR A 1226 29.27 44.08 13.84
C TYR A 1226 30.05 42.98 14.58
N LEU A 1227 31.28 42.71 14.12
CA LEU A 1227 32.33 42.06 14.90
C LEU A 1227 33.67 42.83 14.76
N GLN A 1228 34.47 42.76 15.83
CA GLN A 1228 35.94 42.91 15.91
C GLN A 1228 36.64 44.30 15.92
N GLU A 1229 37.74 44.32 16.70
CA GLU A 1229 38.86 45.29 16.83
C GLU A 1229 38.55 46.72 17.38
N GLY A 1230 39.39 47.41 18.16
CA GLY A 1230 40.80 47.21 18.55
C GLY A 1230 41.16 47.78 19.96
N PRO A 1231 42.45 48.05 20.29
CA PRO A 1231 42.97 47.83 21.66
C PRO A 1231 43.29 49.06 22.56
N ALA A 1232 43.45 48.78 23.87
CA ALA A 1232 44.55 49.21 24.78
C ALA A 1232 44.21 49.95 26.12
N LYS A 1233 44.81 49.43 27.21
CA LYS A 1233 45.32 50.09 28.45
C LYS A 1233 44.38 50.65 29.56
N ALA A 1234 44.78 50.32 30.80
CA ALA A 1234 44.85 51.14 32.02
C ALA A 1234 43.62 51.41 32.92
N THR A 1235 43.43 50.52 33.91
CA THR A 1235 43.34 50.79 35.37
C THR A 1235 42.33 51.79 36.00
N LYS A 1236 41.68 51.29 37.09
CA LYS A 1236 41.05 51.96 38.26
C LYS A 1236 39.53 52.24 38.25
N SER A 1237 38.97 52.02 39.44
CA SER A 1237 37.61 52.22 39.96
C SER A 1237 37.38 53.67 40.46
N PRO A 1238 36.20 54.07 41.03
CA PRO A 1238 34.96 53.33 41.31
C PRO A 1238 33.63 54.07 40.91
N GLU A 1239 32.52 53.58 41.47
CA GLU A 1239 31.14 54.12 41.62
C GLU A 1239 31.00 55.61 42.05
N PRO A 1240 29.80 56.26 42.05
CA PRO A 1240 28.42 55.71 42.02
C PRO A 1240 27.40 56.37 41.04
N GLY A 1241 26.11 55.99 41.14
CA GLY A 1241 24.96 56.52 40.35
C GLY A 1241 24.34 57.83 40.91
N PRO A 1242 23.00 58.09 40.82
CA PRO A 1242 21.89 57.16 40.49
C PRO A 1242 20.71 57.76 39.65
N THR A 1243 19.57 57.04 39.63
CA THR A 1243 18.16 57.49 39.49
C THR A 1243 17.48 57.87 38.16
N LYS A 1244 16.29 57.26 37.97
CA LYS A 1244 14.99 57.77 37.48
C LYS A 1244 14.52 57.66 36.02
N ASP A 1245 13.47 56.84 35.88
CA ASP A 1245 12.15 57.12 35.29
C ASP A 1245 12.05 57.58 33.82
N LYS A 1246 11.79 56.63 32.91
CA LYS A 1246 10.48 56.51 32.24
C LYS A 1246 10.26 55.15 31.54
#